data_AF-A0A938GQ00-F1
#
_entry.id   AF-A0A938GQ00-F1
#
_cell.length_a   1.000
_cell.length_b   1.000
_cell.length_c   1.000
_cell.angle_alpha   90.00
_cell.angle_beta   90.00
_cell.angle_gamma   90.00
#
_symmetry.space_group_name_H-M   'P 1'
#
loop_
_entity.id
_entity.type
_entity.pdbx_description
1 polymer ?
#
loop_
_entity_poly.entity_id
_entity_poly.type
_entity_poly.pdbx_seq_one_letter_code
_entity_poly.pdbx_strand_id
1 'polypeptide(L)'
;MLRLCLPFLRKQRWHSAGFMALLVAAVAAAGAVPGSAAGPRLTAPRDGAVTHLTLPFFSWEDAAPYPFPGEYQVQIAIDRDFAQPVVDDRIPALTGYFVPPRELPPDQYHWRVRYVAAGVDRATVPWSPPRGFRIRAPEPDCVVWVRSGASWEHITSAYQRALQQAARQPADRPGVELRFEPGLYRLRQPAGSLALFETPAGLGQVVINGQGATLVLQACADGPCGFFRADGDESKAVQIRNLVVDYDATSLNTIAGTVETIARARGSFAVRLLPAYAALLDQFRDETEGFFLRRGTFQRILEATSAKARQGWVGGREQATGLLHFDLGAAHLAEVEPGDYWVSVRYGGGDLFTVADGARDVVASNNVFRAARNRIGDIGTQARFIGNSFLRPEGRVLCVPKGGFGTVRTKFTWLENNVIQGTRDDMYHLLHGYGVIRNNRLEAACRNTIHVHGERVWVEGNHILYAGAGGIQIGGKAIVTKQLGDDEMRLTSTEYRGMHGLIVRRNTVIHPREQGIHTRRSDAEVFSPVRFKGIVEPQYEGYQYTDLTIEDNTIIDVGRYQGIYVHGKDLVLRGNTISRRERRRFGSDSEPAWEIGIHVDRCQEAVVVDNRVDDRRLAADRRIVVRQSPRTTVDGRATTDDPARVIDYLHLPTAQLLSWLKLDESEGTTAKEEITGRLLQVRQGTWQPGDGVAGVSLAHQAYVPASGTWRPRIGRGGALRFDGRGTCLAIDGRAPTPVAADQLALSVFFSTDESVIRGRQVLLEARGDPTGGGVLRLIRAGRRLAAEADDGRTLASYPFYYDRYWQHAAVVFDRGRLQLYLNGYRVAEAEGVSRTLPPIRLVGIGAGYGPSGERENFFKGMLDDVRVYRSALPPGAVPITP
;
A
#
# COMPACT_ATOMS: atom_id res chain seq x y z
N MET A 1 25.40 -48.42 -44.91
CA MET A 1 25.13 -48.04 -46.31
C MET A 1 23.69 -47.51 -46.42
N LEU A 2 23.34 -46.97 -47.60
CA LEU A 2 22.04 -46.52 -48.15
C LEU A 2 20.72 -47.06 -47.55
N ARG A 3 19.51 -46.49 -47.79
CA ARG A 3 19.00 -45.11 -48.07
C ARG A 3 17.47 -45.23 -48.39
N LEU A 4 16.69 -44.17 -48.14
CA LEU A 4 15.48 -43.72 -48.88
C LEU A 4 14.07 -44.38 -48.71
N CYS A 5 13.08 -43.50 -48.97
CA CYS A 5 11.66 -43.69 -49.40
C CYS A 5 10.50 -43.89 -48.40
N LEU A 6 9.78 -42.77 -48.17
CA LEU A 6 8.31 -42.65 -48.01
C LEU A 6 7.59 -42.89 -49.38
N PRO A 7 6.23 -42.99 -49.54
CA PRO A 7 5.24 -42.08 -48.92
C PRO A 7 3.75 -42.52 -48.65
N PHE A 8 3.07 -41.68 -47.84
CA PHE A 8 1.65 -41.24 -47.88
C PHE A 8 0.43 -42.13 -47.54
N LEU A 9 -0.32 -41.69 -46.51
CA LEU A 9 -1.78 -41.84 -46.24
C LEU A 9 -2.36 -43.27 -46.04
N ARG A 10 -3.40 -43.54 -45.22
CA ARG A 10 -4.48 -42.69 -44.62
C ARG A 10 -5.02 -43.35 -43.33
N LYS A 11 -5.69 -42.57 -42.44
CA LYS A 11 -6.70 -42.92 -41.38
C LYS A 11 -6.90 -44.42 -41.02
N GLN A 12 -7.01 -44.86 -39.75
CA GLN A 12 -7.96 -44.39 -38.70
C GLN A 12 -7.72 -45.12 -37.35
N ARG A 13 -8.24 -44.58 -36.22
CA ARG A 13 -8.63 -45.18 -34.90
C ARG A 13 -7.99 -46.52 -34.44
N TRP A 14 -7.64 -46.75 -33.17
CA TRP A 14 -8.17 -46.23 -31.88
C TRP A 14 -6.97 -45.87 -30.93
N HIS A 15 -7.04 -45.66 -29.61
CA HIS A 15 -8.07 -45.67 -28.56
C HIS A 15 -7.86 -44.48 -27.60
N SER A 16 -8.84 -44.18 -26.73
CA SER A 16 -8.75 -43.08 -25.74
C SER A 16 -9.53 -43.36 -24.44
N ALA A 17 -9.33 -44.54 -23.84
CA ALA A 17 -10.01 -44.94 -22.59
C ALA A 17 -9.20 -44.63 -21.31
N GLY A 18 -7.87 -44.80 -21.34
CA GLY A 18 -7.03 -44.64 -20.14
C GLY A 18 -6.83 -43.20 -19.66
N PHE A 19 -7.04 -42.19 -20.52
CA PHE A 19 -6.68 -40.80 -20.22
C PHE A 19 -7.73 -40.04 -19.38
N MET A 20 -9.01 -40.44 -19.46
CA MET A 20 -10.10 -39.78 -18.69
C MET A 20 -10.01 -40.04 -17.18
N ALA A 21 -9.50 -41.21 -16.76
CA ALA A 21 -9.39 -41.56 -15.34
C ALA A 21 -8.41 -40.64 -14.58
N LEU A 22 -7.29 -40.24 -15.21
CA LEU A 22 -6.37 -39.25 -14.62
C LEU A 22 -6.98 -37.83 -14.61
N LEU A 23 -7.77 -37.46 -15.62
CA LEU A 23 -8.33 -36.11 -15.71
C LEU A 23 -9.35 -35.82 -14.61
N VAL A 24 -10.20 -36.79 -14.27
CA VAL A 24 -11.21 -36.65 -13.20
C VAL A 24 -10.54 -36.49 -11.83
N ALA A 25 -9.42 -37.17 -11.59
CA ALA A 25 -8.63 -36.99 -10.36
C ALA A 25 -7.96 -35.61 -10.28
N ALA A 26 -7.51 -35.05 -11.41
CA ALA A 26 -6.85 -33.74 -11.46
C ALA A 26 -7.80 -32.56 -11.23
N VAL A 27 -9.01 -32.59 -11.82
CA VAL A 27 -9.97 -31.47 -11.74
C VAL A 27 -10.53 -31.28 -10.32
N ALA A 28 -10.63 -32.35 -9.52
CA ALA A 28 -11.07 -32.26 -8.12
C ALA A 28 -10.09 -31.47 -7.21
N ALA A 29 -8.83 -31.31 -7.60
CA ALA A 29 -7.79 -30.68 -6.77
C ALA A 29 -7.75 -29.14 -6.89
N ALA A 30 -8.33 -28.54 -7.94
CA ALA A 30 -8.18 -27.12 -8.24
C ALA A 30 -9.13 -26.18 -7.47
N GLY A 31 -10.14 -26.73 -6.78
CA GLY A 31 -11.15 -25.96 -6.03
C GLY A 31 -10.88 -25.81 -4.53
N ALA A 32 -9.81 -26.41 -4.01
CA ALA A 32 -9.38 -26.26 -2.63
C ALA A 32 -8.18 -25.31 -2.57
N VAL A 33 -8.15 -24.42 -1.57
CA VAL A 33 -6.87 -23.85 -1.12
C VAL A 33 -6.04 -25.03 -0.60
N PRO A 34 -4.80 -25.27 -1.07
CA PRO A 34 -3.94 -26.33 -0.56
C PRO A 34 -3.32 -25.95 0.80
N GLY A 35 -4.15 -25.40 1.70
CA GLY A 35 -3.81 -25.14 3.09
C GLY A 35 -4.07 -26.38 3.93
N SER A 36 -3.17 -26.66 4.87
CA SER A 36 -3.37 -27.77 5.80
C SER A 36 -4.59 -27.52 6.71
N ALA A 37 -5.11 -28.57 7.36
CA ALA A 37 -6.15 -28.43 8.37
C ALA A 37 -5.70 -27.62 9.62
N ALA A 38 -4.40 -27.38 9.78
CA ALA A 38 -3.82 -26.45 10.75
C ALA A 38 -3.54 -25.07 10.13
N GLY A 39 -3.61 -24.03 10.96
CA GLY A 39 -3.29 -22.65 10.58
C GLY A 39 -1.80 -22.41 10.25
N PRO A 40 -1.40 -21.14 10.05
CA PRO A 40 -0.03 -20.75 9.67
C PRO A 40 1.04 -21.42 10.55
N ARG A 41 2.05 -22.02 9.92
CA ARG A 41 3.07 -22.79 10.64
C ARG A 41 4.13 -21.82 11.18
N LEU A 42 4.07 -21.54 12.47
CA LEU A 42 4.99 -20.63 13.15
C LEU A 42 6.45 -21.10 12.99
N THR A 43 7.37 -20.17 12.72
CA THR A 43 8.81 -20.47 12.53
C THR A 43 9.66 -19.84 13.64
N ALA A 44 9.53 -18.53 13.89
CA ALA A 44 10.20 -17.82 14.98
C ALA A 44 9.20 -16.96 15.79
N PRO A 45 9.35 -16.81 17.13
CA PRO A 45 10.24 -17.57 18.00
C PRO A 45 9.96 -19.08 17.98
N ARG A 46 10.93 -19.88 18.40
CA ARG A 46 10.72 -21.32 18.68
C ARG A 46 9.80 -21.48 19.89
N ASP A 47 9.12 -22.62 20.00
CA ASP A 47 8.33 -22.90 21.20
C ASP A 47 9.25 -23.04 22.42
N GLY A 48 8.87 -22.42 23.54
CA GLY A 48 9.70 -22.33 24.75
C GLY A 48 10.92 -21.40 24.62
N ALA A 49 11.05 -20.60 23.56
CA ALA A 49 12.21 -19.73 23.36
C ALA A 49 12.35 -18.67 24.47
N VAL A 50 13.59 -18.47 24.95
CA VAL A 50 13.97 -17.36 25.82
C VAL A 50 14.56 -16.23 24.97
N THR A 51 14.26 -14.98 25.32
CA THR A 51 14.92 -13.81 24.73
C THR A 51 15.04 -12.67 25.75
N HIS A 52 15.97 -11.76 25.50
CA HIS A 52 16.18 -10.47 26.16
C HIS A 52 15.66 -9.29 25.32
N LEU A 53 15.27 -9.54 24.07
CA LEU A 53 14.68 -8.51 23.20
C LEU A 53 13.26 -8.20 23.68
N THR A 54 13.01 -6.94 24.03
CA THR A 54 11.65 -6.46 24.34
C THR A 54 10.80 -6.25 23.09
N LEU A 55 11.41 -6.24 21.92
CA LEU A 55 10.77 -6.27 20.60
C LEU A 55 11.15 -7.57 19.87
N PRO A 56 10.58 -8.73 20.24
CA PRO A 56 10.84 -10.00 19.57
C PRO A 56 10.36 -9.98 18.10
N PHE A 57 11.02 -10.78 17.25
CA PHE A 57 10.63 -10.99 15.86
C PHE A 57 9.75 -12.24 15.76
N PHE A 58 8.61 -12.12 15.07
CA PHE A 58 7.68 -13.20 14.81
C PHE A 58 7.67 -13.54 13.32
N SER A 59 7.67 -14.82 12.96
CA SER A 59 7.55 -15.28 11.57
C SER A 59 6.87 -16.63 11.46
N TRP A 60 6.26 -16.90 10.31
CA TRP A 60 5.57 -18.15 9.98
C TRP A 60 5.76 -18.50 8.50
N GLU A 61 5.56 -19.76 8.16
CA GLU A 61 5.31 -20.19 6.79
C GLU A 61 3.87 -19.81 6.40
N ASP A 62 3.73 -19.23 5.21
CA ASP A 62 2.47 -18.68 4.73
C ASP A 62 1.43 -19.76 4.41
N ALA A 63 0.14 -19.49 4.71
CA ALA A 63 -0.94 -20.48 4.64
C ALA A 63 -1.58 -20.62 3.24
N ALA A 64 -1.06 -19.94 2.23
CA ALA A 64 -1.54 -19.90 0.86
C ALA A 64 -0.40 -19.57 -0.12
N PRO A 65 -0.54 -19.83 -1.44
CA PRO A 65 0.35 -19.26 -2.46
C PRO A 65 0.02 -17.78 -2.72
N TYR A 66 1.00 -17.04 -3.25
CA TYR A 66 0.82 -15.68 -3.78
C TYR A 66 -0.08 -15.68 -5.03
N PRO A 67 -0.91 -14.63 -5.28
CA PRO A 67 -1.14 -13.44 -4.45
C PRO A 67 -2.04 -13.72 -3.24
N PHE A 68 -1.90 -12.90 -2.19
CA PHE A 68 -2.58 -13.06 -0.90
C PHE A 68 -3.72 -12.05 -0.70
N PRO A 69 -4.95 -12.30 -1.20
CA PRO A 69 -6.11 -11.45 -0.90
C PRO A 69 -6.57 -11.68 0.55
N GLY A 70 -5.91 -11.03 1.52
CA GLY A 70 -6.24 -11.14 2.94
C GLY A 70 -5.32 -10.37 3.90
N GLU A 71 -5.57 -10.55 5.19
CA GLU A 71 -4.76 -10.07 6.30
C GLU A 71 -4.41 -11.25 7.23
N TYR A 72 -3.23 -11.25 7.86
CA TYR A 72 -2.99 -12.10 9.03
C TYR A 72 -3.47 -11.36 10.28
N GLN A 73 -4.22 -12.05 11.15
CA GLN A 73 -4.43 -11.60 12.53
C GLN A 73 -3.36 -12.25 13.41
N VAL A 74 -2.64 -11.44 14.17
CA VAL A 74 -1.56 -11.87 15.08
C VAL A 74 -1.96 -11.52 16.50
N GLN A 75 -1.97 -12.52 17.39
CA GLN A 75 -2.24 -12.34 18.82
C GLN A 75 -1.02 -12.73 19.66
N ILE A 76 -0.73 -11.91 20.67
CA ILE A 76 0.23 -12.18 21.75
C ILE A 76 -0.50 -11.95 23.07
N ALA A 77 -0.44 -12.91 23.99
CA ALA A 77 -1.09 -12.87 25.30
C ALA A 77 -0.11 -13.29 26.41
N ILE A 78 -0.43 -12.96 27.66
CA ILE A 78 0.32 -13.46 28.85
C ILE A 78 -0.15 -14.87 29.28
N ASP A 79 -1.35 -15.29 28.87
CA ASP A 79 -1.91 -16.62 29.10
C ASP A 79 -1.97 -17.46 27.81
N ARG A 80 -2.08 -18.78 27.95
CA ARG A 80 -2.04 -19.72 26.81
C ARG A 80 -3.35 -19.81 26.03
N ASP A 81 -4.48 -19.43 26.64
CA ASP A 81 -5.81 -19.52 26.04
C ASP A 81 -6.19 -18.23 25.28
N PHE A 82 -5.41 -17.17 25.51
CA PHE A 82 -5.54 -15.81 24.96
C PHE A 82 -6.75 -15.07 25.51
N ALA A 83 -7.02 -15.26 26.80
CA ALA A 83 -7.99 -14.47 27.57
C ALA A 83 -7.48 -13.03 27.85
N GLN A 84 -6.16 -12.83 27.90
CA GLN A 84 -5.48 -11.57 28.17
C GLN A 84 -4.48 -11.21 27.05
N PRO A 85 -4.95 -10.87 25.83
CA PRO A 85 -4.10 -10.44 24.73
C PRO A 85 -3.46 -9.07 25.03
N VAL A 86 -2.13 -9.02 25.01
CA VAL A 86 -1.33 -7.78 25.08
C VAL A 86 -1.09 -7.17 23.69
N VAL A 87 -1.27 -7.96 22.62
CA VAL A 87 -1.33 -7.53 21.23
C VAL A 87 -2.41 -8.34 20.50
N ASP A 88 -3.26 -7.67 19.73
CA ASP A 88 -4.13 -8.25 18.70
C ASP A 88 -4.15 -7.28 17.52
N ASP A 89 -3.36 -7.58 16.47
CA ASP A 89 -3.20 -6.71 15.29
C ASP A 89 -3.50 -7.46 13.98
N ARG A 90 -3.77 -6.70 12.92
CA ARG A 90 -4.06 -7.18 11.57
C ARG A 90 -3.15 -6.52 10.54
N ILE A 91 -2.38 -7.36 9.85
CA ILE A 91 -1.40 -6.95 8.84
C ILE A 91 -1.76 -7.56 7.48
N PRO A 92 -1.55 -6.89 6.32
CA PRO A 92 -1.75 -7.52 5.02
C PRO A 92 -0.97 -8.82 4.86
N ALA A 93 -1.61 -9.84 4.29
CA ALA A 93 -1.01 -11.16 4.11
C ALA A 93 0.11 -11.22 3.04
N LEU A 94 0.56 -10.06 2.55
CA LEU A 94 1.81 -9.90 1.80
C LEU A 94 3.05 -10.28 2.64
N THR A 95 2.94 -10.30 3.98
CA THR A 95 4.02 -10.69 4.87
C THR A 95 3.68 -11.84 5.82
N GLY A 96 4.62 -12.79 5.93
CA GLY A 96 4.63 -13.89 6.89
C GLY A 96 5.44 -13.58 8.17
N TYR A 97 5.50 -12.32 8.59
CA TYR A 97 6.16 -11.89 9.82
C TYR A 97 5.45 -10.74 10.54
N PHE A 98 5.82 -10.50 11.80
CA PHE A 98 5.32 -9.40 12.63
C PHE A 98 6.38 -8.93 13.65
N VAL A 99 6.29 -7.67 14.06
CA VAL A 99 7.02 -7.10 15.20
C VAL A 99 6.00 -6.34 16.06
N PRO A 100 6.03 -6.46 17.41
CA PRO A 100 5.13 -5.68 18.25
C PRO A 100 5.35 -4.17 18.07
N PRO A 101 4.29 -3.34 18.04
CA PRO A 101 4.40 -1.88 17.90
C PRO A 101 4.93 -1.18 19.17
N ARG A 102 5.17 -1.95 20.24
CA ARG A 102 5.61 -1.47 21.56
C ARG A 102 6.47 -2.52 22.26
N GLU A 103 7.40 -2.07 23.10
CA GLU A 103 8.23 -2.96 23.93
C GLU A 103 7.34 -3.80 24.87
N LEU A 104 7.51 -5.12 24.83
CA LEU A 104 6.90 -6.07 25.75
C LEU A 104 7.79 -6.18 27.01
N PRO A 105 7.24 -6.01 28.23
CA PRO A 105 8.02 -6.15 29.45
C PRO A 105 8.48 -7.60 29.69
N PRO A 106 9.49 -7.84 30.55
CA PRO A 106 9.93 -9.19 30.91
C PRO A 106 8.84 -10.04 31.57
N ASP A 107 8.28 -10.97 30.81
CA ASP A 107 7.28 -11.93 31.27
C ASP A 107 7.27 -13.20 30.38
N GLN A 108 6.46 -14.20 30.73
CA GLN A 108 6.08 -15.28 29.82
C GLN A 108 4.92 -14.84 28.93
N TYR A 109 4.99 -15.21 27.65
CA TYR A 109 3.99 -14.89 26.64
C TYR A 109 3.65 -16.12 25.80
N HIS A 110 2.44 -16.10 25.24
CA HIS A 110 1.99 -17.02 24.22
C HIS A 110 1.58 -16.25 22.96
N TRP A 111 1.82 -16.82 21.79
CA TRP A 111 1.47 -16.18 20.52
C TRP A 111 0.87 -17.15 19.50
N ARG A 112 0.00 -16.61 18.64
CA ARG A 112 -0.68 -17.33 17.54
C ARG A 112 -1.02 -16.41 16.38
N VAL A 113 -1.13 -16.99 15.18
CA VAL A 113 -1.45 -16.30 13.94
C VAL A 113 -2.57 -17.05 13.21
N ARG A 114 -3.46 -16.33 12.52
CA ARG A 114 -4.38 -16.91 11.53
C ARG A 114 -4.50 -16.03 10.29
N TYR A 115 -4.63 -16.66 9.13
CA TYR A 115 -5.04 -15.97 7.92
C TYR A 115 -6.53 -15.60 7.99
N VAL A 116 -6.85 -14.38 7.54
CA VAL A 116 -8.19 -13.80 7.44
C VAL A 116 -8.35 -13.38 5.99
N ALA A 117 -9.20 -14.06 5.23
CA ALA A 117 -9.43 -13.73 3.83
C ALA A 117 -9.92 -12.28 3.64
N ALA A 118 -9.62 -11.70 2.48
CA ALA A 118 -10.27 -10.49 2.00
C ALA A 118 -11.70 -10.80 1.54
N GLY A 119 -12.47 -9.75 1.26
CA GLY A 119 -13.91 -9.84 1.16
C GLY A 119 -14.57 -9.79 2.56
N VAL A 120 -15.85 -9.45 2.57
CA VAL A 120 -16.57 -9.01 3.77
C VAL A 120 -16.84 -10.14 4.79
N ASP A 121 -16.78 -11.42 4.39
CA ASP A 121 -16.87 -12.60 5.27
C ASP A 121 -15.69 -12.67 6.24
N ARG A 122 -14.55 -12.11 5.82
CA ARG A 122 -13.27 -12.18 6.53
C ARG A 122 -12.91 -13.61 6.95
N ALA A 123 -13.24 -14.59 6.10
CA ALA A 123 -13.20 -16.01 6.42
C ALA A 123 -11.83 -16.42 6.98
N THR A 124 -11.81 -16.92 8.22
CA THR A 124 -10.56 -17.20 8.93
C THR A 124 -10.20 -18.68 8.84
N VAL A 125 -8.96 -18.98 8.48
CA VAL A 125 -8.41 -20.32 8.75
C VAL A 125 -8.28 -20.52 10.27
N PRO A 126 -8.14 -21.77 10.76
CA PRO A 126 -7.86 -22.03 12.17
C PRO A 126 -6.63 -21.26 12.66
N TRP A 127 -6.56 -20.95 13.96
CA TRP A 127 -5.32 -20.46 14.55
C TRP A 127 -4.19 -21.47 14.39
N SER A 128 -2.97 -20.97 14.19
CA SER A 128 -1.76 -21.73 14.41
C SER A 128 -1.77 -22.36 15.81
N PRO A 129 -1.21 -23.58 16.02
CA PRO A 129 -0.92 -24.08 17.35
C PRO A 129 -0.12 -23.04 18.16
N PRO A 130 -0.56 -22.62 19.35
CA PRO A 130 0.04 -21.51 20.06
C PRO A 130 1.40 -21.89 20.66
N ARG A 131 2.39 -21.01 20.47
CA ARG A 131 3.73 -21.17 21.04
C ARG A 131 3.93 -20.30 22.27
N GLY A 132 4.63 -20.82 23.27
CA GLY A 132 5.17 -20.02 24.37
C GLY A 132 6.54 -19.43 24.03
N PHE A 133 6.84 -18.26 24.57
CA PHE A 133 8.19 -17.70 24.67
C PHE A 133 8.29 -16.89 25.96
N ARG A 134 9.51 -16.55 26.39
CA ARG A 134 9.74 -15.75 27.61
C ARG A 134 10.73 -14.63 27.37
N ILE A 135 10.33 -13.41 27.70
CA ILE A 135 11.24 -12.27 27.79
C ILE A 135 11.82 -12.28 29.20
N ARG A 136 13.15 -12.39 29.33
CA ARG A 136 13.84 -12.24 30.63
C ARG A 136 14.42 -10.85 30.77
N ALA A 137 14.37 -10.33 31.99
CA ALA A 137 15.20 -9.21 32.39
C ALA A 137 16.66 -9.70 32.48
N PRO A 138 17.66 -8.85 32.19
CA PRO A 138 19.05 -9.15 32.47
C PRO A 138 19.26 -9.31 33.98
N GLU A 139 19.89 -10.41 34.39
CA GLU A 139 20.32 -10.64 35.77
C GLU A 139 21.39 -9.59 36.17
N PRO A 140 21.56 -9.26 37.47
CA PRO A 140 22.43 -8.14 37.88
C PRO A 140 23.92 -8.28 37.49
N ASP A 141 24.41 -9.51 37.34
CA ASP A 141 25.75 -9.84 36.82
C ASP A 141 25.85 -9.74 35.28
N CYS A 142 24.70 -9.71 34.61
CA CYS A 142 24.52 -9.53 33.16
C CYS A 142 24.24 -8.06 32.79
N VAL A 143 24.53 -7.11 33.68
CA VAL A 143 24.46 -5.66 33.40
C VAL A 143 25.87 -5.06 33.42
N VAL A 144 26.40 -4.72 32.24
CA VAL A 144 27.66 -4.00 32.08
C VAL A 144 27.39 -2.50 32.13
N TRP A 145 27.74 -1.86 33.24
CA TRP A 145 27.51 -0.43 33.44
C TRP A 145 28.55 0.44 32.72
N VAL A 146 28.08 1.52 32.08
CA VAL A 146 28.87 2.60 31.50
C VAL A 146 28.66 3.87 32.31
N ARG A 147 29.66 4.22 33.13
CA ARG A 147 29.60 5.41 34.01
C ARG A 147 29.54 6.71 33.22
N SER A 148 28.89 7.73 33.78
CA SER A 148 28.78 9.07 33.17
C SER A 148 30.16 9.65 32.88
N GLY A 149 30.34 10.22 31.67
CA GLY A 149 31.63 10.78 31.23
C GLY A 149 32.68 9.76 30.74
N ALA A 150 32.34 8.47 30.61
CA ALA A 150 33.25 7.46 30.04
C ALA A 150 33.73 7.83 28.62
N SER A 151 35.00 7.56 28.32
CA SER A 151 35.59 7.78 26.99
C SER A 151 35.14 6.73 25.97
N TRP A 152 35.37 7.01 24.67
CA TRP A 152 35.08 6.08 23.56
C TRP A 152 35.68 4.68 23.82
N GLU A 153 36.95 4.63 24.23
CA GLU A 153 37.68 3.39 24.55
C GLU A 153 37.07 2.60 25.71
N HIS A 154 36.56 3.28 26.74
CA HIS A 154 35.86 2.62 27.84
C HIS A 154 34.51 2.05 27.38
N ILE A 155 33.79 2.75 26.50
CA ILE A 155 32.51 2.31 25.94
C ILE A 155 32.70 1.12 24.99
N THR A 156 33.64 1.18 24.05
CA THR A 156 33.94 0.05 23.15
C THR A 156 34.41 -1.16 23.95
N SER A 157 35.31 -0.96 24.93
CA SER A 157 35.75 -2.05 25.82
C SER A 157 34.61 -2.65 26.64
N ALA A 158 33.65 -1.85 27.09
CA ALA A 158 32.46 -2.33 27.79
C ALA A 158 31.52 -3.11 26.86
N TYR A 159 31.31 -2.65 25.62
CA TYR A 159 30.51 -3.35 24.61
C TYR A 159 31.15 -4.68 24.20
N GLN A 160 32.47 -4.72 23.98
CA GLN A 160 33.17 -5.96 23.65
C GLN A 160 33.15 -6.96 24.82
N ARG A 161 33.21 -6.51 26.08
CA ARG A 161 32.97 -7.39 27.24
C ARG A 161 31.54 -7.93 27.25
N ALA A 162 30.53 -7.11 26.95
CA ALA A 162 29.13 -7.55 26.89
C ALA A 162 28.91 -8.61 25.79
N LEU A 163 29.45 -8.41 24.59
CA LEU A 163 29.42 -9.39 23.50
C LEU A 163 30.13 -10.70 23.86
N GLN A 164 31.31 -10.62 24.50
CA GLN A 164 32.06 -11.81 24.94
C GLN A 164 31.37 -12.56 26.09
N GLN A 165 30.66 -11.86 26.98
CA GLN A 165 29.86 -12.47 28.04
C GLN A 165 28.65 -13.18 27.45
N ALA A 166 27.91 -12.51 26.55
CA ALA A 166 26.76 -13.07 25.85
C ALA A 166 27.12 -14.32 25.03
N ALA A 167 28.24 -14.30 24.30
CA ALA A 167 28.72 -15.44 23.52
C ALA A 167 29.23 -16.64 24.35
N ARG A 168 29.43 -16.47 25.67
CA ARG A 168 29.78 -17.56 26.60
C ARG A 168 28.58 -18.13 27.36
N GLN A 169 27.43 -17.46 27.30
CA GLN A 169 26.20 -17.93 27.95
C GLN A 169 25.52 -19.01 27.08
N PRO A 170 24.99 -20.09 27.69
CA PRO A 170 24.09 -20.98 26.98
C PRO A 170 22.78 -20.23 26.63
N ALA A 171 22.13 -20.65 25.55
CA ALA A 171 21.02 -19.91 24.90
C ALA A 171 19.71 -19.83 25.73
N ASP A 172 19.70 -20.33 26.96
CA ASP A 172 18.61 -20.26 27.93
C ASP A 172 18.87 -19.26 29.08
N ARG A 173 20.07 -18.67 29.16
CA ARG A 173 20.43 -17.58 30.10
C ARG A 173 20.02 -16.20 29.55
N PRO A 174 19.91 -15.17 30.42
CA PRO A 174 19.59 -13.82 29.95
C PRO A 174 20.76 -13.20 29.19
N GLY A 175 20.46 -12.62 28.02
CA GLY A 175 21.40 -11.77 27.28
C GLY A 175 21.82 -10.52 28.06
N VAL A 176 22.94 -9.94 27.66
CA VAL A 176 23.67 -8.94 28.45
C VAL A 176 23.18 -7.53 28.14
N GLU A 177 22.97 -6.69 29.16
CA GLU A 177 22.65 -5.27 28.98
C GLU A 177 23.89 -4.39 29.17
N LEU A 178 24.29 -3.67 28.13
CA LEU A 178 25.18 -2.53 28.24
C LEU A 178 24.35 -1.31 28.66
N ARG A 179 24.41 -0.94 29.94
CA ARG A 179 23.55 0.08 30.56
C ARG A 179 24.33 1.35 30.84
N PHE A 180 23.88 2.47 30.28
CA PHE A 180 24.45 3.79 30.52
C PHE A 180 23.85 4.43 31.76
N GLU A 181 24.64 5.24 32.46
CA GLU A 181 24.11 6.23 33.40
C GLU A 181 23.57 7.45 32.63
N PRO A 182 22.45 8.07 33.06
CA PRO A 182 21.98 9.31 32.45
C PRO A 182 23.04 10.41 32.56
N GLY A 183 23.45 10.99 31.43
CA GLY A 183 24.54 11.96 31.39
C GLY A 183 24.91 12.43 29.99
N LEU A 184 25.90 13.31 29.90
CA LEU A 184 26.46 13.82 28.65
C LEU A 184 27.87 13.24 28.42
N TYR A 185 28.03 12.51 27.32
CA TYR A 185 29.26 11.85 26.93
C TYR A 185 29.83 12.56 25.69
N ARG A 186 31.04 13.12 25.79
CA ARG A 186 31.77 13.69 24.64
C ARG A 186 32.83 12.70 24.19
N LEU A 187 32.63 12.11 23.02
CA LEU A 187 33.36 10.91 22.59
C LEU A 187 34.19 11.23 21.35
N ARG A 188 35.50 11.46 21.54
CA ARG A 188 36.44 11.53 20.42
C ARG A 188 36.72 10.13 19.91
N GLN A 189 36.58 9.96 18.60
CA GLN A 189 36.83 8.73 17.88
C GLN A 189 38.34 8.43 17.76
N PRO A 190 38.81 7.21 18.10
CA PRO A 190 40.14 6.73 17.77
C PRO A 190 40.35 6.55 16.27
N ALA A 191 41.58 6.70 15.78
CA ALA A 191 41.90 6.41 14.39
C ALA A 191 41.59 4.93 14.04
N GLY A 192 40.98 4.69 12.88
CA GLY A 192 40.67 3.34 12.38
C GLY A 192 39.37 2.71 12.88
N SER A 193 38.72 3.24 13.92
CA SER A 193 37.35 2.81 14.29
C SER A 193 36.35 3.21 13.19
N LEU A 194 35.36 2.37 12.90
CA LEU A 194 34.30 2.63 11.93
C LEU A 194 33.01 3.14 12.60
N ALA A 195 32.71 2.67 13.82
CA ALA A 195 31.54 3.09 14.60
C ALA A 195 31.80 3.01 16.13
N LEU A 196 30.93 3.63 16.94
CA LEU A 196 31.03 3.50 18.42
C LEU A 196 30.72 2.07 18.90
N PHE A 197 29.76 1.41 18.25
CA PHE A 197 29.38 0.03 18.56
C PHE A 197 29.61 -0.85 17.33
N GLU A 198 30.71 -1.60 17.32
CA GLU A 198 31.03 -2.54 16.24
C GLU A 198 30.78 -3.98 16.70
N THR A 199 29.90 -4.69 15.97
CA THR A 199 29.42 -6.04 16.30
C THR A 199 29.98 -7.03 15.27
N PRO A 200 30.98 -7.85 15.64
CA PRO A 200 31.54 -8.86 14.74
C PRO A 200 30.56 -9.99 14.41
N ALA A 201 30.76 -10.60 13.24
CA ALA A 201 30.03 -11.79 12.78
C ALA A 201 29.95 -12.87 13.87
N GLY A 202 28.76 -13.46 14.04
CA GLY A 202 28.48 -14.49 15.04
C GLY A 202 28.32 -14.01 16.50
N LEU A 203 28.59 -12.74 16.80
CA LEU A 203 28.37 -12.16 18.13
C LEU A 203 27.03 -11.42 18.20
N GLY A 204 26.51 -11.22 19.41
CA GLY A 204 25.20 -10.60 19.62
C GLY A 204 24.60 -10.90 20.98
N GLN A 205 23.27 -10.95 21.05
CA GLN A 205 22.48 -11.08 22.28
C GLN A 205 22.75 -9.99 23.33
N VAL A 206 22.86 -8.72 22.89
CA VAL A 206 23.12 -7.56 23.76
C VAL A 206 22.01 -6.52 23.65
N VAL A 207 21.60 -5.94 24.79
CA VAL A 207 20.78 -4.72 24.84
C VAL A 207 21.68 -3.53 25.17
N ILE A 208 21.73 -2.54 24.30
CA ILE A 208 22.34 -1.23 24.58
C ILE A 208 21.22 -0.32 25.09
N ASN A 209 21.26 0.05 26.37
CA ASN A 209 20.23 0.87 27.01
C ASN A 209 20.82 2.19 27.52
N GLY A 210 20.42 3.29 26.88
CA GLY A 210 20.94 4.63 27.18
C GLY A 210 20.42 5.25 28.46
N GLN A 211 19.25 4.86 28.95
CA GLN A 211 18.55 5.51 30.08
C GLN A 211 18.40 7.05 29.94
N GLY A 212 18.41 7.59 28.70
CA GLY A 212 18.41 9.03 28.41
C GLY A 212 19.80 9.67 28.23
N ALA A 213 20.88 8.88 28.28
CA ALA A 213 22.24 9.35 28.03
C ALA A 213 22.38 10.00 26.64
N THR A 214 23.10 11.12 26.60
CA THR A 214 23.41 11.88 25.38
C THR A 214 24.86 11.64 24.97
N LEU A 215 25.07 11.04 23.79
CA LEU A 215 26.37 10.76 23.21
C LEU A 215 26.66 11.78 22.10
N VAL A 216 27.75 12.54 22.22
CA VAL A 216 28.22 13.51 21.22
C VAL A 216 29.50 12.99 20.61
N LEU A 217 29.45 12.56 19.35
CA LEU A 217 30.56 11.93 18.64
C LEU A 217 31.41 12.98 17.93
N GLN A 218 32.70 13.08 18.27
CA GLN A 218 33.69 13.83 17.49
C GLN A 218 34.51 12.86 16.64
N ALA A 219 34.37 12.97 15.32
CA ALA A 219 35.08 12.13 14.37
C ALA A 219 36.58 12.48 14.27
N CYS A 220 37.39 11.53 13.81
CA CYS A 220 38.69 11.86 13.23
C CYS A 220 38.51 12.44 11.81
N ALA A 221 39.43 13.30 11.37
CA ALA A 221 39.22 14.19 10.21
C ALA A 221 38.76 13.46 8.94
N ASP A 222 39.50 12.41 8.55
CA ASP A 222 39.31 11.70 7.28
C ASP A 222 38.57 10.35 7.41
N GLY A 223 38.24 9.94 8.64
CA GLY A 223 37.66 8.63 8.92
C GLY A 223 36.14 8.56 8.79
N PRO A 224 35.55 7.38 8.51
CA PRO A 224 34.13 7.13 8.74
C PRO A 224 33.85 7.08 10.25
N CYS A 225 32.76 7.67 10.72
CA CYS A 225 32.36 7.71 12.13
C CYS A 225 30.87 7.42 12.25
N GLY A 226 30.50 6.14 12.20
CA GLY A 226 29.14 5.69 12.47
C GLY A 226 28.82 5.62 13.96
N PHE A 227 27.56 5.34 14.28
CA PHE A 227 27.13 5.07 15.66
C PHE A 227 27.06 3.56 15.94
N PHE A 228 26.41 2.79 15.08
CA PHE A 228 26.30 1.34 15.19
C PHE A 228 26.68 0.62 13.88
N ARG A 229 27.47 -0.44 14.02
CA ARG A 229 27.83 -1.38 12.96
C ARG A 229 27.56 -2.82 13.41
N ALA A 230 26.92 -3.60 12.55
CA ALA A 230 26.92 -5.06 12.62
C ALA A 230 27.44 -5.63 11.30
N ASP A 231 28.52 -6.40 11.38
CA ASP A 231 29.05 -7.17 10.26
C ASP A 231 28.33 -8.51 10.12
N GLY A 232 28.63 -9.25 9.04
CA GLY A 232 27.72 -10.19 8.38
C GLY A 232 27.29 -11.46 9.12
N ASP A 233 27.22 -12.57 8.38
CA ASP A 233 26.49 -13.78 8.77
C ASP A 233 26.65 -14.18 10.24
N GLU A 234 25.50 -14.52 10.83
CA GLU A 234 25.32 -14.96 12.22
C GLU A 234 25.29 -13.89 13.32
N SER A 235 25.60 -12.60 13.06
CA SER A 235 25.35 -11.52 14.04
C SER A 235 23.86 -11.44 14.39
N LYS A 236 23.46 -11.57 15.67
CA LYS A 236 22.04 -11.79 16.06
C LYS A 236 21.59 -10.98 17.28
N ALA A 237 20.34 -10.50 17.22
CA ALA A 237 19.56 -10.07 18.39
C ALA A 237 20.23 -8.98 19.25
N VAL A 238 20.52 -7.84 18.63
CA VAL A 238 20.97 -6.61 19.31
C VAL A 238 19.83 -5.59 19.34
N GLN A 239 19.49 -5.09 20.53
CA GLN A 239 18.52 -3.98 20.70
C GLN A 239 19.21 -2.74 21.25
N ILE A 240 18.94 -1.58 20.66
CA ILE A 240 19.51 -0.29 21.02
C ILE A 240 18.37 0.65 21.38
N ARG A 241 18.33 1.14 22.62
CA ARG A 241 17.20 1.95 23.09
C ARG A 241 17.56 3.07 24.05
N ASN A 242 16.68 4.07 24.11
CA ASN A 242 16.70 5.17 25.08
C ASN A 242 18.00 6.01 25.06
N LEU A 243 18.66 6.13 23.91
CA LEU A 243 19.83 7.01 23.71
C LEU A 243 19.44 8.32 23.00
N VAL A 244 20.13 9.40 23.33
CA VAL A 244 20.27 10.58 22.48
C VAL A 244 21.65 10.54 21.83
N VAL A 245 21.74 10.69 20.52
CA VAL A 245 23.01 10.67 19.77
C VAL A 245 23.11 11.90 18.89
N ASP A 246 24.25 12.57 18.95
CA ASP A 246 24.59 13.77 18.21
C ASP A 246 26.04 13.69 17.72
N TYR A 247 26.42 14.57 16.80
CA TYR A 247 27.80 14.76 16.37
C TYR A 247 28.28 16.15 16.79
N ASP A 248 29.57 16.24 17.13
CA ASP A 248 30.23 17.51 17.41
C ASP A 248 30.20 18.42 16.16
N ALA A 249 30.17 19.74 16.36
CA ALA A 249 30.09 20.70 15.28
C ALA A 249 31.24 20.57 14.26
N THR A 250 32.45 20.18 14.70
CA THR A 250 33.59 19.97 13.78
C THR A 250 33.52 18.66 12.99
N SER A 251 32.49 17.83 13.23
CA SER A 251 32.33 16.50 12.62
C SER A 251 31.17 16.43 11.64
N LEU A 252 30.40 17.50 11.47
CA LEU A 252 29.24 17.55 10.60
C LEU A 252 29.66 17.66 9.13
N ASN A 253 29.18 16.73 8.30
CA ASN A 253 29.34 16.80 6.85
C ASN A 253 28.25 17.68 6.18
N THR A 254 27.75 18.67 6.93
CA THR A 254 26.83 19.72 6.46
C THR A 254 27.30 21.04 7.01
N ILE A 255 27.35 22.07 6.17
CA ILE A 255 27.56 23.46 6.58
C ILE A 255 26.43 24.29 5.98
N ALA A 256 25.83 25.18 6.78
CA ALA A 256 24.77 26.05 6.28
C ALA A 256 24.87 27.48 6.78
N GLY A 257 24.46 28.41 5.94
CA GLY A 257 24.35 29.84 6.26
C GLY A 257 23.06 30.44 5.71
N THR A 258 22.68 31.60 6.23
CA THR A 258 21.54 32.38 5.74
C THR A 258 21.99 33.30 4.61
N VAL A 259 21.26 33.30 3.49
CA VAL A 259 21.45 34.21 2.36
C VAL A 259 21.03 35.61 2.79
N GLU A 260 21.94 36.58 2.77
CA GLU A 260 21.72 37.93 3.30
C GLU A 260 21.51 38.96 2.18
N THR A 261 22.23 38.83 1.08
CA THR A 261 22.05 39.69 -0.11
C THR A 261 22.17 38.88 -1.40
N ILE A 262 21.46 39.31 -2.44
CA ILE A 262 21.48 38.66 -3.76
C ILE A 262 21.57 39.73 -4.85
N ALA A 263 22.62 39.68 -5.66
CA ALA A 263 22.80 40.52 -6.82
C ALA A 263 22.49 39.71 -8.09
N ARG A 264 21.19 39.45 -8.34
CA ARG A 264 20.71 38.55 -9.42
C ARG A 264 21.38 38.85 -10.78
N ALA A 265 21.46 40.12 -11.16
CA ALA A 265 22.09 40.57 -12.42
C ALA A 265 23.59 40.27 -12.54
N ARG A 266 24.29 40.01 -11.43
CA ARG A 266 25.70 39.57 -11.39
C ARG A 266 25.85 38.05 -11.18
N GLY A 267 24.75 37.33 -10.92
CA GLY A 267 24.81 35.92 -10.58
C GLY A 267 25.48 35.62 -9.25
N SER A 268 25.50 36.57 -8.31
CA SER A 268 26.23 36.47 -7.05
C SER A 268 25.34 36.68 -5.83
N PHE A 269 25.68 36.04 -4.70
CA PHE A 269 24.97 36.16 -3.42
C PHE A 269 25.95 36.22 -2.23
N ALA A 270 25.46 36.66 -1.07
CA ALA A 270 26.21 36.70 0.17
C ALA A 270 25.53 35.88 1.27
N VAL A 271 26.31 35.19 2.09
CA VAL A 271 25.84 34.23 3.09
C VAL A 271 26.48 34.52 4.45
N ARG A 272 25.66 34.58 5.51
CA ARG A 272 26.14 34.53 6.90
C ARG A 272 26.07 33.10 7.42
N LEU A 273 27.21 32.54 7.81
CA LEU A 273 27.31 31.21 8.43
C LEU A 273 26.44 31.13 9.70
N LEU A 274 25.66 30.06 9.86
CA LEU A 274 24.84 29.88 11.08
C LEU A 274 25.74 29.52 12.27
N PRO A 275 25.43 29.99 13.51
CA PRO A 275 26.31 29.79 14.67
C PRO A 275 26.68 28.33 14.96
N ALA A 276 25.77 27.39 14.67
CA ALA A 276 26.00 25.95 14.86
C ALA A 276 27.14 25.36 14.00
N TYR A 277 27.62 26.10 12.99
CA TYR A 277 28.72 25.69 12.11
C TYR A 277 29.91 26.68 12.16
N ALA A 278 29.97 27.61 13.13
CA ALA A 278 31.00 28.64 13.18
C ALA A 278 32.45 28.08 13.20
N ALA A 279 32.66 26.91 13.79
CA ALA A 279 33.94 26.19 13.80
C ALA A 279 34.34 25.60 12.43
N LEU A 280 33.46 25.65 11.42
CA LEU A 280 33.68 25.18 10.05
C LEU A 280 33.83 26.34 9.04
N LEU A 281 34.10 27.57 9.50
CA LEU A 281 34.20 28.75 8.63
C LEU A 281 35.22 28.57 7.49
N ASP A 282 36.43 28.12 7.81
CA ASP A 282 37.47 27.86 6.79
C ASP A 282 37.05 26.75 5.83
N GLN A 283 36.51 25.66 6.36
CA GLN A 283 35.97 24.56 5.55
C GLN A 283 34.88 25.06 4.57
N PHE A 284 34.05 26.03 4.98
CA PHE A 284 32.96 26.59 4.18
C PHE A 284 33.42 27.53 3.06
N ARG A 285 34.62 28.14 3.18
CA ARG A 285 35.22 28.97 2.12
C ARG A 285 35.64 28.13 0.92
N ASP A 286 36.04 26.88 1.16
CA ASP A 286 36.52 25.94 0.14
C ASP A 286 35.38 25.13 -0.52
N GLU A 287 34.15 25.21 -0.02
CA GLU A 287 33.01 24.50 -0.61
C GLU A 287 32.65 25.08 -1.99
N THR A 288 32.59 24.20 -2.99
CA THR A 288 32.25 24.56 -4.38
C THR A 288 30.89 24.01 -4.85
N GLU A 289 30.23 23.20 -4.03
CA GLU A 289 28.90 22.63 -4.26
C GLU A 289 27.92 22.99 -3.14
N GLY A 290 26.63 23.09 -3.48
CA GLY A 290 25.58 23.25 -2.49
C GLY A 290 24.17 23.30 -3.09
N PHE A 291 23.21 23.74 -2.29
CA PHE A 291 21.82 23.93 -2.68
C PHE A 291 21.12 24.94 -1.77
N PHE A 292 20.01 25.49 -2.24
CA PHE A 292 19.19 26.43 -1.47
C PHE A 292 17.97 25.74 -0.85
N LEU A 293 17.69 26.02 0.42
CA LEU A 293 16.45 25.65 1.11
C LEU A 293 15.67 26.90 1.51
N ARG A 294 14.36 26.91 1.25
CA ARG A 294 13.43 27.98 1.61
C ARG A 294 13.35 28.15 3.13
N ARG A 295 13.42 29.38 3.63
CA ARG A 295 13.25 29.64 5.07
C ARG A 295 11.88 29.16 5.56
N GLY A 296 11.84 28.55 6.75
CA GLY A 296 10.60 28.11 7.40
C GLY A 296 10.02 26.80 6.85
N THR A 297 9.91 26.62 5.53
CA THR A 297 9.43 25.36 4.93
C THR A 297 10.55 24.35 4.68
N PHE A 298 11.82 24.77 4.71
CA PHE A 298 13.01 23.95 4.42
C PHE A 298 12.95 23.23 3.06
N GLN A 299 12.07 23.66 2.15
CA GLN A 299 11.91 23.09 0.83
C GLN A 299 13.08 23.49 -0.06
N ARG A 300 13.67 22.52 -0.77
CA ARG A 300 14.69 22.73 -1.77
C ARG A 300 14.17 23.60 -2.90
N ILE A 301 14.87 24.69 -3.13
CA ILE A 301 14.59 25.65 -4.20
C ILE A 301 15.36 25.22 -5.45
N LEU A 302 16.65 24.92 -5.29
CA LEU A 302 17.56 24.63 -6.40
C LEU A 302 18.78 23.82 -5.93
N GLU A 303 19.19 22.82 -6.73
CA GLU A 303 20.54 22.23 -6.64
C GLU A 303 21.55 23.07 -7.44
N ALA A 304 22.66 23.44 -6.80
CA ALA A 304 23.68 24.33 -7.35
C ALA A 304 25.01 23.59 -7.43
N THR A 305 25.21 22.87 -8.54
CA THR A 305 26.35 21.96 -8.77
C THR A 305 27.70 22.64 -8.96
N SER A 306 27.77 23.97 -8.94
CA SER A 306 29.04 24.72 -8.94
C SER A 306 28.84 26.18 -8.51
N ALA A 307 28.83 26.45 -7.20
CA ALA A 307 28.88 27.81 -6.66
C ALA A 307 30.29 28.07 -6.09
N LYS A 308 31.02 29.04 -6.64
CA LYS A 308 32.41 29.31 -6.19
C LYS A 308 32.47 30.53 -5.28
N ALA A 309 33.14 30.41 -4.15
CA ALA A 309 33.50 31.54 -3.31
C ALA A 309 34.48 32.47 -4.04
N ARG A 310 34.33 33.79 -3.88
CA ARG A 310 35.19 34.79 -4.54
C ARG A 310 36.57 34.88 -3.88
N GLN A 311 37.53 34.11 -4.40
CA GLN A 311 38.95 34.33 -4.13
C GLN A 311 39.31 35.80 -4.38
N GLY A 312 39.84 36.47 -3.35
CA GLY A 312 40.11 37.92 -3.34
C GLY A 312 39.24 38.75 -2.40
N TRP A 313 38.05 38.28 -1.96
CA TRP A 313 37.27 38.97 -0.91
C TRP A 313 37.62 38.53 0.53
N VAL A 314 38.17 37.33 0.66
CA VAL A 314 38.37 36.57 1.90
C VAL A 314 39.30 37.28 2.92
N GLY A 315 40.23 38.10 2.46
CA GLY A 315 41.31 38.64 3.31
C GLY A 315 40.96 39.84 4.21
N GLY A 316 39.82 40.53 4.03
CA GLY A 316 39.56 41.75 4.80
C GLY A 316 38.12 42.28 4.82
N ARG A 317 37.38 42.25 3.71
CA ARG A 317 35.95 42.63 3.73
C ARG A 317 35.08 41.61 4.44
N GLU A 318 35.45 40.33 4.37
CA GLU A 318 34.76 39.26 5.07
C GLU A 318 34.85 39.44 6.59
N GLN A 319 36.04 39.69 7.15
CA GLN A 319 36.23 39.92 8.59
C GLN A 319 35.42 41.11 9.13
N ALA A 320 35.24 42.16 8.32
CA ALA A 320 34.46 43.34 8.69
C ALA A 320 32.94 43.17 8.62
N THR A 321 32.42 42.06 8.08
CA THR A 321 30.97 41.87 7.80
C THR A 321 30.40 40.51 8.23
N GLY A 322 31.24 39.48 8.37
CA GLY A 322 30.82 38.11 8.59
C GLY A 322 30.04 37.49 7.42
N LEU A 323 30.29 37.96 6.18
CA LEU A 323 29.59 37.55 4.96
C LEU A 323 30.53 36.90 3.94
N LEU A 324 30.22 35.67 3.56
CA LEU A 324 30.87 34.92 2.48
C LEU A 324 30.18 35.22 1.15
N HIS A 325 30.95 35.53 0.11
CA HIS A 325 30.43 35.90 -1.21
C HIS A 325 30.66 34.82 -2.26
N PHE A 326 29.58 34.34 -2.88
CA PHE A 326 29.56 33.25 -3.85
C PHE A 326 29.05 33.72 -5.22
N ASP A 327 29.61 33.15 -6.29
CA ASP A 327 29.14 33.26 -7.66
C ASP A 327 28.54 31.94 -8.15
N LEU A 328 27.37 32.01 -8.79
CA LEU A 328 26.64 30.86 -9.36
C LEU A 328 26.02 31.16 -10.73
N GLY A 329 25.92 32.43 -11.14
CA GLY A 329 25.32 32.84 -12.42
C GLY A 329 23.86 33.29 -12.30
N ALA A 330 23.43 34.20 -13.17
CA ALA A 330 22.17 34.95 -13.00
C ALA A 330 20.92 34.06 -13.04
N ALA A 331 20.88 33.07 -13.94
CA ALA A 331 19.73 32.17 -14.10
C ALA A 331 19.40 31.36 -12.83
N HIS A 332 20.43 30.92 -12.11
CA HIS A 332 20.30 30.12 -10.90
C HIS A 332 19.81 30.91 -9.68
N LEU A 333 19.85 32.25 -9.73
CA LEU A 333 19.39 33.12 -8.64
C LEU A 333 18.02 33.74 -8.95
N ALA A 334 17.17 33.07 -9.72
CA ALA A 334 15.80 33.52 -9.97
C ALA A 334 14.89 33.33 -8.74
N GLU A 335 14.82 32.12 -8.18
CA GLU A 335 13.84 31.76 -7.12
C GLU A 335 14.34 31.97 -5.67
N VAL A 336 15.64 32.20 -5.45
CA VAL A 336 16.26 32.35 -4.11
C VAL A 336 15.93 33.72 -3.49
N GLU A 337 15.66 33.80 -2.19
CA GLU A 337 15.35 35.04 -1.48
C GLU A 337 16.28 35.31 -0.27
N PRO A 338 16.49 36.59 0.14
CA PRO A 338 17.14 36.90 1.41
C PRO A 338 16.39 36.26 2.59
N GLY A 339 17.11 35.56 3.45
CA GLY A 339 16.58 34.74 4.53
C GLY A 339 16.59 33.23 4.24
N ASP A 340 16.71 32.79 2.98
CA ASP A 340 16.85 31.37 2.63
C ASP A 340 18.19 30.81 3.11
N TYR A 341 18.31 29.48 3.19
CA TYR A 341 19.55 28.81 3.57
C TYR A 341 20.36 28.41 2.34
N TRP A 342 21.64 28.79 2.29
CA TRP A 342 22.64 28.14 1.46
C TRP A 342 23.24 26.98 2.25
N VAL A 343 23.17 25.76 1.70
CA VAL A 343 23.61 24.52 2.35
C VAL A 343 24.64 23.83 1.47
N SER A 344 25.83 23.60 2.03
CA SER A 344 26.84 22.70 1.45
C SER A 344 26.93 21.41 2.26
N VAL A 345 27.30 20.32 1.58
CA VAL A 345 27.31 18.96 2.12
C VAL A 345 28.46 18.17 1.50
N ARG A 346 29.22 17.47 2.36
CA ARG A 346 30.22 16.48 1.95
C ARG A 346 29.62 15.07 2.01
N TYR A 347 30.06 14.20 1.11
CA TYR A 347 29.68 12.78 1.12
C TYR A 347 30.76 11.92 1.80
N GLY A 348 30.35 10.81 2.42
CA GLY A 348 31.25 9.95 3.19
C GLY A 348 31.18 10.24 4.69
N GLY A 349 32.20 9.88 5.45
CA GLY A 349 32.24 10.12 6.90
C GLY A 349 31.42 9.16 7.77
N GLY A 350 30.86 8.08 7.20
CA GLY A 350 30.20 6.98 7.93
C GLY A 350 28.68 7.17 8.08
N ASP A 351 27.96 6.06 7.94
CA ASP A 351 26.52 6.00 8.18
C ASP A 351 26.23 5.78 9.67
N LEU A 352 25.14 6.37 10.18
CA LEU A 352 24.77 6.27 11.58
C LEU A 352 24.53 4.79 11.98
N PHE A 353 23.85 4.03 11.13
CA PHE A 353 23.72 2.58 11.21
C PHE A 353 24.34 1.91 9.96
N THR A 354 25.10 0.83 10.17
CA THR A 354 25.49 -0.11 9.10
C THR A 354 25.17 -1.53 9.55
N VAL A 355 24.31 -2.25 8.85
CA VAL A 355 23.90 -3.62 9.19
C VAL A 355 24.10 -4.50 7.96
N ALA A 356 25.24 -5.16 7.86
CA ALA A 356 25.66 -5.89 6.66
C ALA A 356 24.79 -7.13 6.36
N ASP A 357 24.79 -7.59 5.09
CA ASP A 357 24.20 -8.86 4.65
C ASP A 357 24.53 -10.00 5.65
N GLY A 358 23.51 -10.72 6.12
CA GLY A 358 23.67 -11.90 7.00
C GLY A 358 23.39 -11.66 8.49
N ALA A 359 23.58 -10.44 9.00
CA ALA A 359 23.16 -10.06 10.36
C ALA A 359 21.62 -10.16 10.55
N ARG A 360 21.11 -10.32 11.77
CA ARG A 360 19.68 -10.55 12.04
C ARG A 360 19.21 -9.95 13.36
N ASP A 361 17.91 -9.69 13.42
CA ASP A 361 17.18 -9.23 14.61
C ASP A 361 17.72 -7.92 15.23
N VAL A 362 18.37 -7.06 14.45
CA VAL A 362 18.82 -5.73 14.91
C VAL A 362 17.60 -4.84 15.14
N VAL A 363 17.54 -4.17 16.30
CA VAL A 363 16.47 -3.24 16.69
C VAL A 363 17.06 -1.93 17.18
N ALA A 364 16.52 -0.81 16.72
CA ALA A 364 16.63 0.48 17.41
C ALA A 364 15.23 0.94 17.84
N SER A 365 15.02 1.18 19.13
CA SER A 365 13.75 1.66 19.68
C SER A 365 13.89 2.90 20.57
N ASN A 366 12.98 3.86 20.45
CA ASN A 366 12.89 5.02 21.35
C ASN A 366 14.20 5.85 21.50
N ASN A 367 14.99 5.97 20.43
CA ASN A 367 16.22 6.79 20.42
C ASN A 367 15.99 8.15 19.73
N VAL A 368 16.79 9.16 20.09
CA VAL A 368 16.79 10.48 19.45
C VAL A 368 18.12 10.72 18.75
N PHE A 369 18.10 10.92 17.43
CA PHE A 369 19.30 11.19 16.63
C PHE A 369 19.25 12.63 16.12
N ARG A 370 20.29 13.41 16.42
CA ARG A 370 20.38 14.84 16.09
C ARG A 370 21.27 15.17 14.89
N ALA A 371 22.11 14.22 14.51
CA ALA A 371 22.93 14.27 13.31
C ALA A 371 23.31 12.86 12.84
N ALA A 372 23.64 12.75 11.56
CA ALA A 372 24.43 11.68 10.97
C ALA A 372 25.54 12.29 10.09
N ARG A 373 26.62 11.56 9.80
CA ARG A 373 27.69 12.05 8.90
C ARG A 373 27.49 11.68 7.43
N ASN A 374 26.73 10.63 7.13
CA ASN A 374 26.37 10.25 5.77
C ASN A 374 24.85 9.98 5.71
N ARG A 375 24.42 8.73 5.90
CA ARG A 375 23.01 8.33 5.96
C ARG A 375 22.56 7.98 7.38
N ILE A 376 21.24 7.81 7.57
CA ILE A 376 20.71 7.15 8.77
C ILE A 376 21.12 5.67 8.77
N GLY A 377 20.98 4.98 7.63
CA GLY A 377 21.27 3.55 7.54
C GLY A 377 21.89 3.14 6.21
N ASP A 378 22.74 2.11 6.27
CA ASP A 378 22.92 1.15 5.18
C ASP A 378 22.64 -0.27 5.72
N ILE A 379 21.57 -0.89 5.23
CA ILE A 379 21.02 -2.15 5.78
C ILE A 379 20.97 -3.21 4.67
N GLY A 380 21.57 -4.37 4.89
CA GLY A 380 21.53 -5.52 3.96
C GLY A 380 20.55 -6.63 4.36
N THR A 381 19.88 -6.50 5.51
CA THR A 381 19.24 -7.64 6.19
C THR A 381 18.24 -7.21 7.28
N GLN A 382 17.75 -8.14 8.09
CA GLN A 382 16.68 -7.98 9.09
C GLN A 382 16.99 -6.91 10.16
N ALA A 383 16.55 -5.66 9.91
CA ALA A 383 16.68 -4.54 10.85
C ALA A 383 15.34 -3.82 11.07
N ARG A 384 15.15 -3.28 12.28
CA ARG A 384 13.87 -2.76 12.77
C ARG A 384 14.07 -1.44 13.51
N PHE A 385 13.35 -0.40 13.11
CA PHE A 385 13.42 0.93 13.71
C PHE A 385 12.02 1.35 14.15
N ILE A 386 11.81 1.45 15.46
CA ILE A 386 10.48 1.65 16.07
C ILE A 386 10.52 2.85 17.04
N GLY A 387 9.74 3.90 16.77
CA GLY A 387 9.62 5.05 17.66
C GLY A 387 10.87 5.93 17.79
N ASN A 388 11.79 5.90 16.83
CA ASN A 388 13.00 6.74 16.87
C ASN A 388 12.72 8.14 16.30
N SER A 389 13.45 9.15 16.79
CA SER A 389 13.28 10.55 16.40
C SER A 389 14.58 11.13 15.82
N PHE A 390 14.65 11.24 14.50
CA PHE A 390 15.75 11.84 13.76
C PHE A 390 15.46 13.33 13.54
N LEU A 391 15.87 14.17 14.49
CA LEU A 391 15.44 15.56 14.63
C LEU A 391 16.64 16.52 14.59
N ARG A 392 16.66 17.44 13.60
CA ARG A 392 17.70 18.48 13.55
C ARG A 392 17.60 19.37 14.80
N PRO A 393 18.69 19.62 15.54
CA PRO A 393 18.66 20.55 16.66
C PRO A 393 18.52 22.00 16.16
N GLU A 394 18.13 22.89 17.07
CA GLU A 394 18.05 24.32 16.77
C GLU A 394 19.39 24.88 16.28
N GLY A 395 19.33 25.86 15.37
CA GLY A 395 20.51 26.41 14.69
C GLY A 395 21.09 25.55 13.57
N ARG A 396 20.73 24.26 13.46
CA ARG A 396 21.09 23.40 12.31
C ARG A 396 19.98 23.31 11.27
N VAL A 397 20.37 23.15 10.00
CA VAL A 397 19.46 23.10 8.84
C VAL A 397 19.09 21.67 8.44
N LEU A 398 20.01 20.71 8.61
CA LEU A 398 19.76 19.27 8.38
C LEU A 398 20.05 18.46 9.64
N CYS A 399 19.40 17.30 9.75
CA CYS A 399 19.82 16.18 10.58
C CYS A 399 20.71 15.20 9.80
N VAL A 400 20.52 15.07 8.48
CA VAL A 400 21.20 14.04 7.67
C VAL A 400 21.76 14.64 6.37
N PRO A 401 23.09 14.58 6.12
CA PRO A 401 23.73 15.14 4.93
C PRO A 401 23.43 14.37 3.65
N LYS A 402 23.13 13.07 3.72
CA LYS A 402 22.65 12.28 2.58
C LYS A 402 21.17 11.89 2.80
N GLY A 403 20.81 10.66 2.48
CA GLY A 403 19.46 10.11 2.68
C GLY A 403 19.33 9.41 4.03
N GLY A 404 18.13 8.98 4.37
CA GLY A 404 17.87 8.24 5.61
C GLY A 404 18.28 6.77 5.50
N PHE A 405 17.33 5.85 5.38
CA PHE A 405 17.60 4.41 5.37
C PHE A 405 17.93 3.91 3.97
N GLY A 406 19.21 3.86 3.61
CA GLY A 406 19.64 3.02 2.50
C GLY A 406 19.46 1.54 2.86
N THR A 407 18.94 0.73 1.93
CA THR A 407 19.02 -0.73 2.04
C THR A 407 19.47 -1.37 0.74
N VAL A 408 20.28 -2.42 0.85
CA VAL A 408 20.91 -3.10 -0.27
C VAL A 408 20.90 -4.60 -0.01
N ARG A 409 19.93 -5.31 -0.60
CA ARG A 409 19.68 -6.77 -0.48
C ARG A 409 18.87 -7.19 0.75
N THR A 410 18.21 -6.25 1.42
CA THR A 410 17.37 -6.52 2.60
C THR A 410 16.36 -7.62 2.37
N LYS A 411 16.45 -8.66 3.19
CA LYS A 411 15.37 -9.64 3.36
C LYS A 411 14.15 -9.05 4.09
N PHE A 412 14.40 -8.10 4.98
CA PHE A 412 13.36 -7.52 5.83
C PHE A 412 13.80 -6.17 6.40
N THR A 413 12.92 -5.16 6.30
CA THR A 413 13.05 -3.88 7.03
C THR A 413 11.69 -3.50 7.61
N TRP A 414 11.64 -3.14 8.90
CA TRP A 414 10.44 -2.65 9.59
C TRP A 414 10.70 -1.25 10.16
N LEU A 415 9.86 -0.29 9.77
CA LEU A 415 10.06 1.13 9.99
C LEU A 415 8.74 1.69 10.54
N GLU A 416 8.64 1.82 11.86
CA GLU A 416 7.37 2.12 12.53
C GLU A 416 7.43 3.32 13.48
N ASN A 417 6.44 4.22 13.40
CA ASN A 417 6.24 5.34 14.32
C ASN A 417 7.47 6.25 14.50
N ASN A 418 8.41 6.27 13.54
CA ASN A 418 9.60 7.13 13.61
C ASN A 418 9.27 8.55 13.14
N VAL A 419 9.90 9.55 13.75
CA VAL A 419 9.90 10.93 13.23
C VAL A 419 11.23 11.16 12.51
N ILE A 420 11.21 11.65 11.27
CA ILE A 420 12.42 11.99 10.51
C ILE A 420 12.31 13.42 9.98
N GLN A 421 13.32 14.24 10.24
CA GLN A 421 13.33 15.66 9.91
C GLN A 421 14.65 16.10 9.26
N GLY A 422 14.58 16.75 8.09
CA GLY A 422 15.73 17.47 7.51
C GLY A 422 16.83 16.56 6.97
N THR A 423 16.52 15.76 5.95
CA THR A 423 17.51 15.03 5.14
C THR A 423 17.87 15.83 3.88
N ARG A 424 19.10 15.75 3.35
CA ARG A 424 19.40 16.29 2.00
C ARG A 424 18.67 15.49 0.93
N ASP A 425 18.63 14.18 1.11
CA ASP A 425 18.29 13.18 0.10
C ASP A 425 17.24 12.20 0.67
N ASP A 426 16.94 11.12 -0.07
CA ASP A 426 15.80 10.21 0.19
C ASP A 426 15.81 9.57 1.62
N MET A 427 14.78 9.82 2.44
CA MET A 427 14.68 9.36 3.86
C MET A 427 14.58 7.84 4.02
N TYR A 428 14.14 7.13 3.00
CA TYR A 428 14.22 5.68 2.88
C TYR A 428 14.59 5.40 1.43
N HIS A 429 15.53 4.50 1.14
CA HIS A 429 16.04 4.17 -0.20
C HIS A 429 16.40 2.69 -0.27
N LEU A 430 15.52 1.81 -0.75
CA LEU A 430 15.51 0.40 -0.35
C LEU A 430 15.69 -0.58 -1.56
N LEU A 431 16.52 -1.64 -1.49
CA LEU A 431 16.81 -2.54 -2.65
C LEU A 431 16.76 -4.12 -2.39
N HIS A 432 16.13 -4.92 -3.31
CA HIS A 432 15.76 -6.38 -3.49
C HIS A 432 14.39 -7.07 -2.98
N GLY A 433 13.15 -6.82 -3.52
CA GLY A 433 11.83 -7.47 -3.12
C GLY A 433 10.48 -6.66 -3.05
N TYR A 434 9.47 -7.04 -2.20
CA TYR A 434 8.04 -6.55 -1.99
C TYR A 434 7.82 -5.47 -0.87
N GLY A 435 6.62 -4.86 -0.68
CA GLY A 435 6.35 -4.02 0.52
C GLY A 435 4.93 -3.47 0.82
N VAL A 436 4.77 -2.88 2.03
CA VAL A 436 3.56 -2.18 2.53
C VAL A 436 3.91 -0.80 3.11
N ILE A 437 3.16 0.24 2.72
CA ILE A 437 3.20 1.59 3.31
C ILE A 437 1.82 1.92 3.88
N ARG A 438 1.66 2.09 5.21
CA ARG A 438 0.37 2.51 5.79
C ARG A 438 0.45 3.60 6.87
N ASN A 439 -0.58 4.46 6.96
CA ASN A 439 -0.77 5.40 8.07
C ASN A 439 0.36 6.46 8.27
N ASN A 440 1.23 6.71 7.29
CA ASN A 440 2.34 7.68 7.42
C ASN A 440 1.89 9.12 7.13
N ARG A 441 2.58 10.11 7.70
CA ARG A 441 2.37 11.55 7.46
C ARG A 441 3.63 12.17 6.87
N LEU A 442 3.51 12.88 5.75
CA LEU A 442 4.61 13.48 5.01
C LEU A 442 4.33 14.97 4.78
N GLU A 443 5.18 15.86 5.29
CA GLU A 443 5.00 17.32 5.17
C GLU A 443 6.23 18.01 4.55
N ALA A 444 5.96 18.83 3.53
CA ALA A 444 6.95 19.69 2.87
C ALA A 444 8.22 18.96 2.39
N ALA A 445 8.11 17.65 2.13
CA ALA A 445 9.11 16.89 1.40
C ALA A 445 9.12 17.33 -0.07
N CYS A 446 10.31 17.62 -0.61
CA CYS A 446 10.45 18.13 -1.98
C CYS A 446 10.27 17.00 -2.97
N ARG A 447 10.96 15.89 -2.69
CA ARG A 447 10.81 14.62 -3.35
C ARG A 447 10.15 13.63 -2.39
N ASN A 448 9.64 12.55 -2.94
CA ASN A 448 9.19 11.38 -2.18
C ASN A 448 9.45 10.12 -3.03
N THR A 449 10.50 10.14 -3.86
CA THR A 449 10.72 9.10 -4.87
C THR A 449 10.79 7.73 -4.21
N ILE A 450 10.20 6.76 -4.91
CA ILE A 450 9.79 5.40 -4.56
C ILE A 450 10.78 4.38 -5.32
N HIS A 451 11.74 3.63 -4.68
CA HIS A 451 12.53 2.36 -4.96
C HIS A 451 12.64 1.38 -3.68
N VAL A 452 12.16 0.10 -3.77
CA VAL A 452 11.92 -1.11 -2.86
C VAL A 452 11.44 -2.24 -3.79
N HIS A 453 12.02 -3.40 -3.70
CA HIS A 453 13.42 -3.47 -3.47
C HIS A 453 13.71 -3.98 -2.00
N GLY A 454 13.05 -4.99 -1.42
CA GLY A 454 13.48 -5.69 -0.20
C GLY A 454 12.53 -6.86 0.05
N GLU A 455 12.97 -8.11 0.34
CA GLU A 455 12.13 -9.34 0.12
C GLU A 455 10.71 -9.11 0.59
N ARG A 456 10.54 -8.57 1.81
CA ARG A 456 9.34 -7.85 2.22
C ARG A 456 9.74 -6.60 3.03
N VAL A 457 9.01 -5.49 2.88
CA VAL A 457 9.25 -4.20 3.58
C VAL A 457 7.98 -3.70 4.29
N TRP A 458 8.15 -3.07 5.45
CA TRP A 458 7.06 -2.46 6.22
C TRP A 458 7.39 -1.02 6.64
N VAL A 459 6.51 -0.07 6.29
CA VAL A 459 6.64 1.36 6.64
C VAL A 459 5.31 1.88 7.19
N GLU A 460 5.22 2.09 8.50
CA GLU A 460 3.98 2.48 9.17
C GLU A 460 4.10 3.64 10.17
N GLY A 461 3.13 4.56 10.18
CA GLY A 461 2.97 5.56 11.24
C GLY A 461 4.08 6.60 11.34
N ASN A 462 5.02 6.62 10.39
CA ASN A 462 6.17 7.51 10.43
C ASN A 462 5.76 8.95 10.07
N HIS A 463 6.42 9.93 10.69
CA HIS A 463 6.24 11.34 10.42
C HIS A 463 7.47 11.91 9.73
N ILE A 464 7.32 12.26 8.45
CA ILE A 464 8.36 12.69 7.52
C ILE A 464 8.26 14.20 7.34
N LEU A 465 9.33 14.93 7.67
CA LEU A 465 9.37 16.39 7.67
C LEU A 465 10.58 16.91 6.88
N TYR A 466 10.36 17.80 5.92
CA TYR A 466 11.45 18.58 5.30
C TYR A 466 12.56 17.73 4.66
N ALA A 467 12.19 16.78 3.80
CA ALA A 467 13.17 16.11 2.94
C ALA A 467 13.60 17.04 1.79
N GLY A 468 14.92 17.23 1.63
CA GLY A 468 15.50 18.02 0.54
C GLY A 468 15.40 17.32 -0.82
N ALA A 469 15.52 15.99 -0.82
CA ALA A 469 14.99 15.11 -1.84
C ALA A 469 13.90 14.25 -1.19
N GLY A 470 13.99 12.92 -1.20
CA GLY A 470 12.87 12.01 -0.93
C GLY A 470 12.42 11.89 0.52
N GLY A 471 11.12 11.66 0.75
CA GLY A 471 10.63 10.76 1.79
C GLY A 471 10.94 9.27 1.50
N ILE A 472 10.01 8.52 0.93
CA ILE A 472 10.01 7.03 0.98
C ILE A 472 10.32 6.37 -0.37
N GLN A 473 11.32 5.49 -0.50
CA GLN A 473 11.58 4.75 -1.76
C GLN A 473 10.79 3.33 -1.84
N ILE A 474 9.94 2.93 -2.88
CA ILE A 474 9.51 1.58 -3.49
C ILE A 474 9.67 1.34 -5.11
N GLY A 475 10.27 0.26 -5.70
CA GLY A 475 10.88 0.13 -7.09
C GLY A 475 12.28 -0.60 -7.24
N GLY A 476 12.82 -0.92 -8.45
CA GLY A 476 13.87 -1.96 -8.77
C GLY A 476 15.40 -1.63 -9.01
N LYS A 477 16.18 -2.55 -9.66
CA LYS A 477 17.69 -2.65 -9.76
C LYS A 477 18.23 -3.11 -11.17
N ALA A 478 19.29 -2.61 -11.89
CA ALA A 478 20.70 -2.24 -11.56
C ALA A 478 21.41 -1.05 -12.35
N ILE A 479 22.46 -0.46 -11.70
CA ILE A 479 23.37 0.72 -11.90
C ILE A 479 23.73 1.32 -13.31
N VAL A 480 23.52 2.64 -13.49
CA VAL A 480 24.42 3.65 -14.13
C VAL A 480 24.22 5.04 -13.48
N THR A 481 25.28 5.87 -13.30
CA THR A 481 25.20 7.19 -12.63
C THR A 481 24.97 8.39 -13.56
N LYS A 482 23.88 9.17 -13.36
CA LYS A 482 23.82 10.62 -13.63
C LYS A 482 22.68 11.32 -12.87
N GLN A 483 22.84 12.60 -12.53
CA GLN A 483 21.76 13.46 -12.02
C GLN A 483 20.64 13.65 -13.04
N LEU A 484 19.41 13.69 -12.52
CA LEU A 484 18.18 14.12 -13.20
C LEU A 484 17.35 14.91 -12.16
N GLY A 485 16.75 16.03 -12.56
CA GLY A 485 15.94 16.85 -11.66
C GLY A 485 14.64 16.20 -11.20
N ASP A 486 14.16 16.73 -10.08
CA ASP A 486 12.78 17.08 -9.69
C ASP A 486 11.61 16.14 -10.12
N ASP A 487 10.60 15.89 -9.27
CA ASP A 487 10.64 15.75 -7.81
C ASP A 487 9.66 14.60 -7.37
N GLU A 488 9.07 14.70 -6.17
CA GLU A 488 7.87 14.00 -5.67
C GLU A 488 7.73 12.46 -5.56
N MET A 489 6.51 11.99 -5.20
CA MET A 489 6.20 10.67 -4.58
C MET A 489 6.17 9.48 -5.57
N ARG A 490 7.31 9.32 -6.24
CA ARG A 490 7.52 8.68 -7.56
C ARG A 490 7.98 7.22 -7.51
N LEU A 491 7.11 6.23 -7.74
CA LEU A 491 7.48 4.80 -7.95
C LEU A 491 8.50 4.70 -9.10
N THR A 492 9.60 3.97 -8.92
CA THR A 492 10.71 3.94 -9.89
C THR A 492 11.46 2.61 -9.83
N SER A 493 11.16 1.71 -10.76
CA SER A 493 12.20 0.91 -11.40
C SER A 493 12.89 1.79 -12.44
N THR A 494 13.99 2.45 -12.07
CA THR A 494 14.94 3.02 -13.06
C THR A 494 15.82 1.95 -13.71
N GLU A 495 15.53 0.69 -13.39
CA GLU A 495 16.54 -0.31 -13.13
C GLU A 495 15.83 -1.69 -13.09
N TYR A 496 16.33 -2.62 -13.90
CA TYR A 496 15.70 -3.78 -14.59
C TYR A 496 14.88 -4.87 -13.84
N ARG A 497 14.17 -4.60 -12.74
CA ARG A 497 13.06 -5.49 -12.30
C ARG A 497 11.84 -4.71 -11.82
N GLY A 498 10.67 -5.19 -12.22
CA GLY A 498 9.40 -4.63 -11.82
C GLY A 498 9.03 -4.98 -10.37
N MET A 499 8.03 -4.27 -9.86
CA MET A 499 7.40 -4.54 -8.58
C MET A 499 6.19 -5.46 -8.71
N HIS A 500 5.96 -6.20 -7.63
CA HIS A 500 4.80 -7.04 -7.39
C HIS A 500 4.29 -6.71 -5.98
N GLY A 501 2.97 -6.73 -5.77
CA GLY A 501 2.32 -6.67 -4.46
C GLY A 501 2.72 -5.48 -3.58
N LEU A 502 2.33 -4.25 -3.96
CA LEU A 502 2.44 -3.06 -3.12
C LEU A 502 1.06 -2.58 -2.66
N ILE A 503 0.94 -2.30 -1.36
CA ILE A 503 -0.18 -1.53 -0.80
C ILE A 503 0.34 -0.20 -0.22
N VAL A 504 -0.18 0.92 -0.73
CA VAL A 504 -0.01 2.28 -0.19
C VAL A 504 -1.36 2.72 0.36
N ARG A 505 -1.56 2.69 1.68
CA ARG A 505 -2.87 2.98 2.29
C ARG A 505 -2.91 4.00 3.42
N ARG A 506 -3.91 4.88 3.41
CA ARG A 506 -4.22 5.84 4.50
C ARG A 506 -3.06 6.78 4.86
N ASN A 507 -2.17 7.06 3.91
CA ASN A 507 -1.09 8.01 4.12
C ASN A 507 -1.58 9.44 3.90
N THR A 508 -0.99 10.41 4.59
CA THR A 508 -1.29 11.84 4.41
C THR A 508 -0.07 12.57 3.87
N VAL A 509 -0.19 13.20 2.71
CA VAL A 509 0.89 13.95 2.03
C VAL A 509 0.50 15.43 1.96
N ILE A 510 1.36 16.34 2.44
CA ILE A 510 1.04 17.77 2.66
C ILE A 510 2.12 18.68 2.07
N HIS A 511 1.68 19.69 1.30
CA HIS A 511 2.52 20.65 0.56
C HIS A 511 3.61 20.03 -0.33
N PRO A 512 3.35 18.93 -1.07
CA PRO A 512 4.40 18.29 -1.84
C PRO A 512 4.57 19.03 -3.19
N ARG A 513 5.81 19.06 -3.72
CA ARG A 513 6.23 20.11 -4.68
C ARG A 513 5.59 20.02 -6.08
N GLU A 514 5.15 18.83 -6.48
CA GLU A 514 4.89 18.45 -7.88
C GLU A 514 3.80 17.35 -8.02
N GLN A 515 4.14 16.07 -7.78
CA GLN A 515 3.31 14.88 -8.03
C GLN A 515 2.97 14.00 -6.79
N GLY A 516 1.85 14.28 -6.10
CA GLY A 516 1.57 13.77 -4.74
C GLY A 516 1.66 12.24 -4.49
N ILE A 517 1.40 11.40 -5.51
CA ILE A 517 1.87 10.01 -5.68
C ILE A 517 2.15 9.85 -7.19
N HIS A 518 3.19 9.13 -7.60
CA HIS A 518 3.59 8.99 -9.00
C HIS A 518 4.20 7.60 -9.27
N THR A 519 4.41 7.25 -10.54
CA THR A 519 5.22 6.14 -11.05
C THR A 519 6.00 6.62 -12.26
N ARG A 520 7.30 6.33 -12.38
CA ARG A 520 8.13 6.62 -13.55
C ARG A 520 8.69 5.32 -14.12
N ARG A 521 9.11 5.41 -15.37
CA ARG A 521 9.85 4.39 -16.13
C ARG A 521 11.17 5.03 -16.55
N SER A 522 12.30 4.36 -16.33
CA SER A 522 13.63 4.84 -16.76
C SER A 522 13.72 5.13 -18.26
N ASP A 523 13.02 4.30 -19.03
CA ASP A 523 13.48 3.86 -20.35
C ASP A 523 13.26 4.92 -21.45
N ALA A 524 12.52 5.99 -21.17
CA ALA A 524 11.85 6.80 -22.18
C ALA A 524 12.57 8.09 -22.64
N GLU A 525 13.45 8.68 -21.81
CA GLU A 525 13.87 10.09 -22.01
C GLU A 525 15.39 10.35 -22.04
N VAL A 526 16.23 9.42 -21.55
CA VAL A 526 17.64 9.74 -21.22
C VAL A 526 18.66 9.02 -22.10
N PHE A 527 18.25 8.00 -22.88
CA PHE A 527 19.12 7.33 -23.84
C PHE A 527 19.26 8.12 -25.15
N SER A 528 20.20 9.08 -25.14
CA SER A 528 20.74 9.65 -26.38
C SER A 528 21.24 8.53 -27.31
N PRO A 529 20.94 8.54 -28.62
CA PRO A 529 21.02 7.36 -29.48
C PRO A 529 22.46 6.99 -29.89
N VAL A 530 23.20 6.38 -28.96
CA VAL A 530 24.36 5.54 -29.27
C VAL A 530 23.86 4.36 -30.11
N ARG A 531 24.19 4.36 -31.40
CA ARG A 531 23.63 3.45 -32.41
C ARG A 531 24.06 1.98 -32.22
N PHE A 532 23.40 1.25 -31.34
CA PHE A 532 23.32 -0.21 -31.47
C PHE A 532 22.49 -0.54 -32.71
N LYS A 533 23.17 -0.84 -33.82
CA LYS A 533 22.54 -1.27 -35.08
C LYS A 533 22.08 -2.72 -34.96
N GLY A 534 20.76 -2.91 -34.89
CA GLY A 534 20.11 -4.20 -35.08
C GLY A 534 19.25 -4.62 -33.89
N ILE A 535 18.04 -5.12 -34.20
CA ILE A 535 17.06 -5.68 -33.27
C ILE A 535 16.58 -4.68 -32.19
N VAL A 536 15.59 -3.86 -32.56
CA VAL A 536 14.64 -3.26 -31.62
C VAL A 536 13.23 -3.58 -32.14
N GLU A 537 12.68 -4.71 -31.70
CA GLU A 537 11.23 -4.92 -31.74
C GLU A 537 10.60 -4.25 -30.51
N PRO A 538 9.46 -3.56 -30.64
CA PRO A 538 8.75 -2.96 -29.51
C PRO A 538 7.92 -4.04 -28.77
N GLN A 539 8.60 -4.97 -28.10
CA GLN A 539 7.93 -6.02 -27.32
C GLN A 539 7.33 -5.44 -26.03
N TYR A 540 6.02 -5.55 -25.89
CA TYR A 540 5.21 -4.97 -24.80
C TYR A 540 5.26 -5.76 -23.47
N GLU A 541 6.15 -6.75 -23.34
CA GLU A 541 6.01 -7.87 -22.38
C GLU A 541 6.61 -7.63 -20.98
N GLY A 542 6.79 -6.38 -20.57
CA GLY A 542 7.44 -6.02 -19.31
C GLY A 542 6.79 -4.86 -18.56
N TYR A 543 5.68 -5.10 -17.87
CA TYR A 543 5.11 -4.12 -16.94
C TYR A 543 5.98 -4.00 -15.69
N GLN A 544 6.38 -2.77 -15.38
CA GLN A 544 7.30 -2.45 -14.28
C GLN A 544 6.62 -2.43 -12.90
N TYR A 545 5.28 -2.44 -12.84
CA TYR A 545 4.50 -2.52 -11.61
C TYR A 545 3.31 -3.45 -11.85
N THR A 546 3.06 -4.34 -10.90
CA THR A 546 1.94 -5.30 -10.89
C THR A 546 1.39 -5.40 -9.46
N ASP A 547 0.10 -5.72 -9.32
CA ASP A 547 -0.59 -5.84 -8.02
C ASP A 547 -0.37 -4.61 -7.10
N LEU A 548 -0.58 -3.39 -7.63
CA LEU A 548 -0.38 -2.13 -6.91
C LEU A 548 -1.73 -1.54 -6.47
N THR A 549 -1.94 -1.47 -5.16
CA THR A 549 -3.10 -0.83 -4.52
C THR A 549 -2.71 0.50 -3.86
N ILE A 550 -3.40 1.58 -4.21
CA ILE A 550 -3.30 2.91 -3.63
C ILE A 550 -4.69 3.26 -3.07
N GLU A 551 -4.90 3.07 -1.76
CA GLU A 551 -6.23 3.22 -1.12
C GLU A 551 -6.29 4.22 0.04
N ASP A 552 -7.40 4.94 0.19
CA ASP A 552 -7.72 5.83 1.32
C ASP A 552 -6.69 6.96 1.59
N ASN A 553 -5.78 7.28 0.67
CA ASN A 553 -4.72 8.27 0.92
C ASN A 553 -5.26 9.71 0.78
N THR A 554 -4.72 10.63 1.60
CA THR A 554 -5.09 12.06 1.58
C THR A 554 -3.92 12.91 1.13
N ILE A 555 -4.09 13.68 0.07
CA ILE A 555 -3.07 14.50 -0.57
C ILE A 555 -3.53 15.95 -0.57
N ILE A 556 -2.74 16.83 0.04
CA ILE A 556 -3.10 18.22 0.34
C ILE A 556 -2.04 19.16 -0.22
N ASP A 557 -2.48 20.16 -0.98
CA ASP A 557 -1.65 21.24 -1.54
C ASP A 557 -0.55 20.76 -2.48
N VAL A 558 -0.91 19.81 -3.35
CA VAL A 558 -0.12 19.38 -4.52
C VAL A 558 0.34 20.59 -5.32
N GLY A 559 1.64 20.66 -5.61
CA GLY A 559 2.24 21.72 -6.42
C GLY A 559 1.94 21.60 -7.92
N ARG A 560 2.99 21.76 -8.76
CA ARG A 560 2.84 22.05 -10.20
C ARG A 560 2.19 20.92 -11.03
N TYR A 561 2.23 19.65 -10.60
CA TYR A 561 1.91 18.47 -11.43
C TYR A 561 0.75 17.63 -10.84
N GLN A 562 0.78 16.29 -10.98
CA GLN A 562 -0.39 15.43 -10.76
C GLN A 562 -0.60 14.97 -9.32
N GLY A 563 -1.83 14.99 -8.82
CA GLY A 563 -2.13 14.49 -7.46
C GLY A 563 -1.81 13.00 -7.27
N ILE A 564 -2.20 12.14 -8.23
CA ILE A 564 -1.71 10.77 -8.38
C ILE A 564 -1.36 10.54 -9.86
N TYR A 565 -0.26 9.82 -10.14
CA TYR A 565 0.06 9.26 -11.45
C TYR A 565 0.45 7.79 -11.32
N VAL A 566 -0.01 6.93 -12.23
CA VAL A 566 0.32 5.49 -12.25
C VAL A 566 0.55 4.94 -13.67
N HIS A 567 1.48 4.00 -13.80
CA HIS A 567 1.65 3.06 -14.91
C HIS A 567 1.94 1.65 -14.38
N GLY A 568 1.48 0.61 -15.08
CA GLY A 568 1.64 -0.79 -14.62
C GLY A 568 0.52 -1.74 -15.06
N LYS A 569 0.27 -2.76 -14.25
CA LYS A 569 -0.71 -3.83 -14.46
C LYS A 569 -1.43 -4.10 -13.12
N ASP A 570 -2.68 -4.58 -13.18
CA ASP A 570 -3.46 -5.00 -11.99
C ASP A 570 -3.52 -3.89 -10.92
N LEU A 571 -3.80 -2.65 -11.36
CA LEU A 571 -3.77 -1.47 -10.49
C LEU A 571 -5.13 -1.21 -9.82
N VAL A 572 -5.11 -0.81 -8.56
CA VAL A 572 -6.31 -0.36 -7.82
C VAL A 572 -6.05 0.99 -7.16
N LEU A 573 -6.85 2.00 -7.50
CA LEU A 573 -6.82 3.34 -6.94
C LEU A 573 -8.18 3.59 -6.30
N ARG A 574 -8.27 3.55 -4.96
CA ARG A 574 -9.56 3.64 -4.24
C ARG A 574 -9.62 4.74 -3.19
N GLY A 575 -10.71 5.49 -3.12
CA GLY A 575 -11.03 6.32 -1.94
C GLY A 575 -10.06 7.47 -1.66
N ASN A 576 -9.12 7.75 -2.57
CA ASN A 576 -8.09 8.75 -2.33
C ASN A 576 -8.70 10.16 -2.43
N THR A 577 -8.32 11.04 -1.50
CA THR A 577 -8.76 12.44 -1.48
C THR A 577 -7.59 13.34 -1.85
N ILE A 578 -7.74 14.12 -2.92
CA ILE A 578 -6.74 15.04 -3.46
C ILE A 578 -7.31 16.45 -3.39
N SER A 579 -6.58 17.41 -2.83
CA SER A 579 -7.03 18.79 -2.69
C SER A 579 -5.91 19.80 -2.89
N ARG A 580 -6.23 21.00 -3.40
CA ARG A 580 -5.33 22.15 -3.44
C ARG A 580 -6.03 23.41 -2.92
N ARG A 581 -5.54 24.00 -1.84
CA ARG A 581 -6.11 25.16 -1.13
C ARG A 581 -5.58 26.49 -1.64
N GLU A 582 -4.28 26.61 -1.90
CA GLU A 582 -3.64 27.91 -2.19
C GLU A 582 -3.04 28.06 -3.59
N ARG A 583 -2.73 29.31 -3.98
CA ARG A 583 -1.88 29.67 -5.11
C ARG A 583 -0.44 29.88 -4.65
N ARG A 584 0.44 28.89 -4.81
CA ARG A 584 1.86 29.19 -5.06
C ARG A 584 2.05 29.36 -6.56
N ARG A 585 2.18 30.61 -7.02
CA ARG A 585 2.55 30.95 -8.40
C ARG A 585 4.02 30.59 -8.63
N PHE A 586 4.28 29.38 -9.09
CA PHE A 586 5.62 28.94 -9.46
C PHE A 586 5.83 29.06 -10.97
N GLY A 587 6.55 30.11 -11.40
CA GLY A 587 7.26 30.24 -12.70
C GLY A 587 6.48 30.01 -14.01
N SER A 588 6.22 31.11 -14.74
CA SER A 588 5.74 31.21 -16.14
C SER A 588 4.39 30.56 -16.48
N ASP A 589 3.46 31.36 -17.02
CA ASP A 589 2.08 30.97 -17.37
C ASP A 589 1.96 30.08 -18.64
N SER A 590 3.00 29.30 -18.99
CA SER A 590 3.16 28.65 -20.32
C SER A 590 2.91 27.14 -20.39
N GLU A 591 2.82 26.39 -19.29
CA GLU A 591 2.53 24.94 -19.32
C GLU A 591 1.37 24.49 -18.42
N PRO A 592 0.11 24.71 -18.84
CA PRO A 592 -1.08 24.11 -18.20
C PRO A 592 -1.27 22.62 -18.55
N ALA A 593 -0.25 21.95 -19.11
CA ALA A 593 -0.37 20.59 -19.62
C ALA A 593 -0.53 19.54 -18.52
N TRP A 594 0.09 19.77 -17.36
CA TRP A 594 0.35 18.75 -16.33
C TRP A 594 -0.52 18.85 -15.06
N GLU A 595 -1.34 19.89 -14.92
CA GLU A 595 -2.33 19.97 -13.85
C GLU A 595 -3.40 18.88 -14.04
N ILE A 596 -3.31 17.79 -13.26
CA ILE A 596 -4.23 16.65 -13.30
C ILE A 596 -4.47 16.14 -11.86
N GLY A 597 -5.69 15.72 -11.53
CA GLY A 597 -5.99 15.06 -10.26
C GLY A 597 -5.37 13.66 -10.17
N ILE A 598 -5.86 12.73 -11.00
CA ILE A 598 -5.36 11.36 -11.15
C ILE A 598 -5.02 11.10 -12.61
N HIS A 599 -3.83 10.58 -12.91
CA HIS A 599 -3.35 10.26 -14.24
C HIS A 599 -2.96 8.78 -14.36
N VAL A 600 -3.77 7.99 -15.06
CA VAL A 600 -3.50 6.58 -15.37
C VAL A 600 -2.90 6.53 -16.77
N ASP A 601 -1.66 6.09 -16.91
CA ASP A 601 -0.92 6.11 -18.18
C ASP A 601 -0.31 4.73 -18.47
N ARG A 602 -0.42 4.25 -19.72
CA ARG A 602 0.16 2.98 -20.19
C ARG A 602 -0.09 1.77 -19.28
N CYS A 603 -1.29 1.69 -18.68
CA CYS A 603 -1.70 0.63 -17.77
C CYS A 603 -2.38 -0.53 -18.50
N GLN A 604 -1.99 -1.78 -18.25
CA GLN A 604 -2.68 -2.92 -18.85
C GLN A 604 -4.12 -3.04 -18.34
N GLU A 605 -4.29 -2.98 -17.02
CA GLU A 605 -5.55 -3.12 -16.28
C GLU A 605 -5.49 -2.21 -15.05
N ALA A 606 -6.52 -1.38 -14.85
CA ALA A 606 -6.58 -0.44 -13.75
C ALA A 606 -8.02 -0.15 -13.31
N VAL A 607 -8.24 -0.02 -12.00
CA VAL A 607 -9.54 0.29 -11.40
C VAL A 607 -9.40 1.57 -10.56
N VAL A 608 -10.13 2.62 -10.93
CA VAL A 608 -10.18 3.92 -10.24
C VAL A 608 -11.60 4.09 -9.69
N VAL A 609 -11.77 4.03 -8.37
CA VAL A 609 -13.09 3.99 -7.70
C VAL A 609 -13.14 4.81 -6.39
N ASP A 610 -14.26 5.48 -6.12
CA ASP A 610 -14.50 6.34 -4.94
C ASP A 610 -13.49 7.49 -4.74
N ASN A 611 -12.78 7.95 -5.78
CA ASN A 611 -11.71 8.94 -5.62
C ASN A 611 -12.21 10.39 -5.69
N ARG A 612 -11.83 11.23 -4.71
CA ARG A 612 -12.25 12.63 -4.61
C ARG A 612 -11.14 13.60 -5.01
N VAL A 613 -11.30 14.29 -6.14
CA VAL A 613 -10.45 15.43 -6.53
C VAL A 613 -11.16 16.75 -6.22
N ASP A 614 -10.86 17.32 -5.05
CA ASP A 614 -11.38 18.60 -4.56
C ASP A 614 -10.39 19.74 -4.85
N ASP A 615 -10.18 19.99 -6.15
CA ASP A 615 -9.68 21.28 -6.63
C ASP A 615 -10.76 21.91 -7.52
N ARG A 616 -11.14 23.13 -7.20
CA ARG A 616 -12.10 23.94 -7.97
C ARG A 616 -11.46 24.64 -9.17
N ARG A 617 -10.12 24.62 -9.26
CA ARG A 617 -9.34 25.15 -10.39
C ARG A 617 -9.15 24.11 -11.50
N LEU A 618 -8.98 22.84 -11.13
CA LEU A 618 -8.94 21.74 -12.09
C LEU A 618 -10.29 21.65 -12.83
N ALA A 619 -10.24 21.93 -14.13
CA ALA A 619 -11.34 21.67 -15.04
C ALA A 619 -11.74 20.17 -14.98
N ALA A 620 -13.01 19.88 -15.25
CA ALA A 620 -13.56 18.53 -15.02
C ALA A 620 -12.83 17.43 -15.81
N ASP A 621 -12.38 17.76 -17.03
CA ASP A 621 -11.56 16.93 -17.91
C ASP A 621 -10.15 16.65 -17.36
N ARG A 622 -9.71 17.38 -16.34
CA ARG A 622 -8.40 17.22 -15.68
C ARG A 622 -8.47 16.55 -14.33
N ARG A 623 -9.65 16.13 -13.86
CA ARG A 623 -9.76 15.45 -12.55
C ARG A 623 -9.26 14.02 -12.61
N ILE A 624 -9.68 13.26 -13.62
CA ILE A 624 -9.12 11.93 -13.91
C ILE A 624 -8.79 11.89 -15.41
N VAL A 625 -7.57 11.48 -15.73
CA VAL A 625 -7.05 11.35 -17.11
C VAL A 625 -6.51 9.92 -17.28
N VAL A 626 -6.92 9.26 -18.36
CA VAL A 626 -6.54 7.88 -18.68
C VAL A 626 -5.96 7.82 -20.08
N ARG A 627 -4.66 7.54 -20.20
CA ARG A 627 -3.94 7.48 -21.49
C ARG A 627 -3.38 6.09 -21.76
N GLN A 628 -3.46 5.63 -23.00
CA GLN A 628 -2.85 4.39 -23.47
C GLN A 628 -3.13 3.15 -22.58
N SER A 629 -4.27 3.14 -21.88
CA SER A 629 -4.57 2.19 -20.81
C SER A 629 -5.86 1.40 -21.11
N PRO A 630 -5.79 0.37 -21.97
CA PRO A 630 -6.94 -0.18 -22.70
C PRO A 630 -7.90 -1.09 -21.90
N ARG A 631 -7.72 -1.22 -20.58
CA ARG A 631 -8.66 -1.91 -19.67
C ARG A 631 -8.79 -1.14 -18.34
N THR A 632 -8.99 0.17 -18.44
CA THR A 632 -9.21 1.02 -17.26
C THR A 632 -10.69 1.21 -16.99
N THR A 633 -11.08 0.99 -15.74
CA THR A 633 -12.42 1.30 -15.20
C THR A 633 -12.31 2.53 -14.30
N VAL A 634 -13.20 3.53 -14.46
CA VAL A 634 -13.18 4.77 -13.66
C VAL A 634 -14.58 5.15 -13.16
N ASP A 635 -14.72 5.50 -11.88
CA ASP A 635 -15.94 6.04 -11.30
C ASP A 635 -16.23 7.49 -11.71
N GLY A 636 -16.73 7.65 -12.93
CA GLY A 636 -17.17 8.93 -13.48
C GLY A 636 -16.25 9.50 -14.54
N ARG A 637 -16.41 10.80 -14.79
CA ARG A 637 -15.83 11.49 -15.95
C ARG A 637 -14.30 11.48 -15.93
N ALA A 638 -13.73 10.57 -16.71
CA ALA A 638 -12.34 10.56 -17.12
C ALA A 638 -12.17 11.15 -18.53
N THR A 639 -11.07 11.85 -18.76
CA THR A 639 -10.62 12.18 -20.12
C THR A 639 -9.69 11.09 -20.63
N THR A 640 -9.88 10.63 -21.87
CA THR A 640 -9.05 9.57 -22.44
C THR A 640 -8.76 9.75 -23.93
N ASP A 641 -7.66 9.12 -24.37
CA ASP A 641 -7.28 8.94 -25.77
C ASP A 641 -8.01 7.76 -26.45
N ASP A 642 -8.57 6.82 -25.68
CA ASP A 642 -9.36 5.68 -26.20
C ASP A 642 -10.71 5.53 -25.47
N PRO A 643 -11.71 6.40 -25.79
CA PRO A 643 -13.03 6.37 -25.18
C PRO A 643 -13.87 5.14 -25.54
N ALA A 644 -13.38 4.25 -26.42
CA ALA A 644 -13.98 2.94 -26.68
C ALA A 644 -13.48 1.85 -25.71
N ARG A 645 -12.47 2.15 -24.87
CA ARG A 645 -11.83 1.19 -23.95
C ARG A 645 -11.76 1.64 -22.49
N VAL A 646 -12.03 2.90 -22.17
CA VAL A 646 -12.22 3.34 -20.78
C VAL A 646 -13.68 3.18 -20.39
N ILE A 647 -13.92 2.44 -19.32
CA ILE A 647 -15.26 2.19 -18.80
C ILE A 647 -15.56 3.25 -17.73
N ASP A 648 -16.22 4.35 -18.13
CA ASP A 648 -16.85 5.28 -17.18
C ASP A 648 -18.00 4.55 -16.48
N TYR A 649 -17.94 4.42 -15.17
CA TYR A 649 -18.92 3.73 -14.32
C TYR A 649 -20.28 4.44 -14.25
N LEU A 650 -20.28 5.77 -14.37
CA LEU A 650 -21.48 6.61 -14.40
C LEU A 650 -22.00 6.82 -15.83
N HIS A 651 -21.19 6.50 -16.85
CA HIS A 651 -21.60 6.41 -18.25
C HIS A 651 -21.31 5.02 -18.85
N LEU A 652 -21.60 3.95 -18.09
CA LEU A 652 -22.09 2.71 -18.71
C LEU A 652 -23.31 3.16 -19.52
N PRO A 653 -23.25 3.17 -20.86
CA PRO A 653 -24.12 4.00 -21.66
C PRO A 653 -25.57 3.61 -21.35
N THR A 654 -26.44 4.59 -21.07
CA THR A 654 -27.81 4.33 -20.60
C THR A 654 -28.68 3.54 -21.58
N ALA A 655 -28.22 3.35 -22.82
CA ALA A 655 -28.75 2.37 -23.78
C ALA A 655 -28.55 0.88 -23.36
N GLN A 656 -27.64 0.59 -22.44
CA GLN A 656 -27.36 -0.74 -21.89
C GLN A 656 -28.02 -0.98 -20.52
N LEU A 657 -28.16 0.05 -19.67
CA LEU A 657 -28.89 -0.07 -18.41
C LEU A 657 -30.40 -0.14 -18.69
N LEU A 658 -30.98 -1.33 -18.53
CA LEU A 658 -32.40 -1.59 -18.80
C LEU A 658 -33.32 -1.15 -17.68
N SER A 659 -32.84 -1.23 -16.44
CA SER A 659 -33.60 -0.82 -15.26
C SER A 659 -32.71 -0.56 -14.05
N TRP A 660 -33.13 0.38 -13.21
CA TRP A 660 -32.49 0.71 -11.94
C TRP A 660 -33.57 1.01 -10.89
N LEU A 661 -33.60 0.22 -9.82
CA LEU A 661 -34.34 0.55 -8.59
C LEU A 661 -33.30 0.79 -7.50
N LYS A 662 -33.23 2.01 -6.98
CA LYS A 662 -32.34 2.30 -5.84
C LYS A 662 -32.83 1.62 -4.56
N LEU A 663 -34.14 1.61 -4.33
CA LEU A 663 -34.74 1.20 -3.05
C LEU A 663 -34.31 2.16 -1.90
N ASP A 664 -34.08 3.44 -2.23
CA ASP A 664 -33.64 4.48 -1.30
C ASP A 664 -34.80 5.29 -0.68
N GLU A 665 -36.05 4.98 -1.05
CA GLU A 665 -37.24 5.60 -0.46
C GLU A 665 -37.34 5.31 1.05
N SER A 666 -37.75 6.32 1.84
CA SER A 666 -37.89 6.16 3.29
C SER A 666 -39.30 5.77 3.75
N GLU A 667 -40.33 6.01 2.92
CA GLU A 667 -41.74 5.89 3.28
C GLU A 667 -42.60 5.42 2.08
N GLY A 668 -43.76 4.81 2.35
CA GLY A 668 -44.72 4.37 1.33
C GLY A 668 -44.57 2.91 0.86
N THR A 669 -45.46 2.48 -0.04
CA THR A 669 -45.55 1.09 -0.54
C THR A 669 -44.96 0.90 -1.95
N THR A 670 -44.31 1.91 -2.51
CA THR A 670 -43.78 1.90 -3.89
C THR A 670 -42.28 2.12 -3.92
N ALA A 671 -41.57 1.28 -4.67
CA ALA A 671 -40.22 1.58 -5.14
C ALA A 671 -40.30 2.26 -6.51
N LYS A 672 -39.44 3.26 -6.75
CA LYS A 672 -39.31 3.97 -8.02
C LYS A 672 -38.27 3.29 -8.89
N GLU A 673 -38.63 3.11 -10.15
CA GLU A 673 -37.73 2.71 -11.22
C GLU A 673 -37.17 3.99 -11.87
N GLU A 674 -35.86 4.21 -11.79
CA GLU A 674 -35.22 5.50 -12.08
C GLU A 674 -35.03 5.80 -13.58
N ILE A 675 -35.12 4.79 -14.45
CA ILE A 675 -34.90 4.94 -15.90
C ILE A 675 -36.19 5.40 -16.61
N THR A 676 -37.34 4.92 -16.14
CA THR A 676 -38.67 5.23 -16.70
C THR A 676 -39.54 6.10 -15.78
N GLY A 677 -39.14 6.30 -14.52
CA GLY A 677 -39.94 6.96 -13.49
C GLY A 677 -41.11 6.12 -12.97
N ARG A 678 -41.23 4.85 -13.38
CA ARG A 678 -42.34 3.97 -13.04
C ARG A 678 -42.32 3.61 -11.54
N LEU A 679 -43.44 3.83 -10.86
CA LEU A 679 -43.65 3.33 -9.50
C LEU A 679 -44.07 1.85 -9.54
N LEU A 680 -43.40 1.04 -8.73
CA LEU A 680 -43.59 -0.41 -8.59
C LEU A 680 -44.09 -0.70 -7.17
N GLN A 681 -45.30 -1.25 -7.05
CA GLN A 681 -45.89 -1.60 -5.75
C GLN A 681 -45.15 -2.79 -5.13
N VAL A 682 -44.62 -2.61 -3.92
CA VAL A 682 -44.10 -3.68 -3.07
C VAL A 682 -45.28 -4.57 -2.69
N ARG A 683 -45.24 -5.85 -3.10
CA ARG A 683 -46.30 -6.81 -2.76
C ARG A 683 -45.82 -7.74 -1.64
N GLN A 684 -46.68 -7.96 -0.65
CA GLN A 684 -46.58 -9.13 0.24
C GLN A 684 -47.55 -10.21 -0.26
N GLY A 685 -47.03 -11.41 -0.51
CA GLY A 685 -47.87 -12.59 -0.74
C GLY A 685 -48.32 -13.22 0.58
N THR A 686 -49.63 -13.32 0.80
CA THR A 686 -50.19 -14.22 1.81
C THR A 686 -50.17 -15.65 1.26
N TRP A 687 -49.32 -16.50 1.82
CA TRP A 687 -49.38 -17.94 1.55
C TRP A 687 -50.63 -18.54 2.21
N GLN A 688 -51.59 -18.99 1.39
CA GLN A 688 -52.68 -19.87 1.82
C GLN A 688 -52.46 -21.26 1.19
N PRO A 689 -52.45 -22.34 1.98
CA PRO A 689 -52.28 -23.69 1.45
C PRO A 689 -53.58 -24.20 0.84
N GLY A 690 -53.66 -24.08 -0.49
CA GLY A 690 -54.76 -24.61 -1.28
C GLY A 690 -55.83 -23.56 -1.60
N ASP A 691 -55.74 -23.01 -2.81
CA ASP A 691 -56.90 -23.00 -3.70
C ASP A 691 -56.40 -23.12 -5.15
N GLY A 692 -57.21 -23.74 -5.99
CA GLY A 692 -56.94 -23.87 -7.42
C GLY A 692 -57.80 -22.92 -8.25
N VAL A 693 -57.70 -23.08 -9.58
CA VAL A 693 -58.57 -22.46 -10.60
C VAL A 693 -58.27 -20.99 -10.96
N ALA A 694 -57.83 -20.87 -12.22
CA ALA A 694 -57.80 -19.72 -13.14
C ALA A 694 -58.68 -18.48 -12.87
N GLY A 695 -58.19 -17.31 -13.30
CA GLY A 695 -59.02 -16.13 -13.57
C GLY A 695 -58.26 -14.80 -13.69
N VAL A 696 -58.19 -14.22 -14.89
CA VAL A 696 -57.56 -12.90 -15.14
C VAL A 696 -58.50 -11.74 -14.76
N SER A 697 -58.01 -10.75 -13.99
CA SER A 697 -58.20 -9.30 -14.31
C SER A 697 -57.40 -8.36 -13.39
N LEU A 698 -57.29 -7.09 -13.78
CA LEU A 698 -56.69 -5.97 -13.02
C LEU A 698 -57.78 -4.96 -12.62
N ALA A 699 -57.82 -4.55 -11.34
CA ALA A 699 -58.56 -3.37 -10.88
C ALA A 699 -57.96 -2.79 -9.59
N HIS A 700 -58.23 -1.51 -9.30
CA HIS A 700 -57.90 -0.89 -8.01
C HIS A 700 -58.88 -1.32 -6.92
N GLN A 701 -58.38 -1.69 -5.73
CA GLN A 701 -58.40 -0.82 -4.55
C GLN A 701 -57.53 -1.42 -3.42
N ALA A 702 -57.34 -0.66 -2.34
CA ALA A 702 -56.31 -0.92 -1.34
C ALA A 702 -56.85 -1.60 -0.07
N TYR A 703 -56.01 -2.44 0.54
CA TYR A 703 -55.97 -2.58 1.99
C TYR A 703 -54.50 -2.72 2.44
N VAL A 704 -54.13 -2.03 3.52
CA VAL A 704 -52.77 -1.98 4.06
C VAL A 704 -52.85 -2.23 5.56
N PRO A 705 -52.13 -3.24 6.05
CA PRO A 705 -51.16 -2.97 7.11
C PRO A 705 -49.73 -2.93 6.57
N ALA A 706 -48.89 -2.07 7.14
CA ALA A 706 -47.46 -2.05 6.85
C ALA A 706 -46.78 -3.27 7.53
N SER A 707 -45.56 -3.68 7.17
CA SER A 707 -44.54 -2.95 6.42
C SER A 707 -43.53 -3.88 5.74
N GLY A 708 -43.18 -3.60 4.48
CA GLY A 708 -41.77 -3.69 4.11
C GLY A 708 -41.06 -2.52 4.81
N THR A 709 -40.28 -2.78 5.86
CA THR A 709 -39.60 -1.66 6.55
C THR A 709 -38.45 -1.16 5.68
N TRP A 710 -38.64 -0.01 5.06
CA TRP A 710 -37.53 0.87 4.71
C TRP A 710 -36.66 1.10 5.95
N ARG A 711 -35.34 1.04 5.80
CA ARG A 711 -34.40 1.31 6.89
C ARG A 711 -33.42 2.40 6.48
N PRO A 712 -33.31 3.52 7.21
CA PRO A 712 -32.31 4.54 6.91
C PRO A 712 -30.92 3.97 7.15
N ARG A 713 -30.07 4.05 6.12
CA ARG A 713 -28.65 3.71 6.22
C ARG A 713 -27.89 4.91 6.77
N ILE A 714 -26.87 4.67 7.59
CA ILE A 714 -26.09 5.76 8.21
C ILE A 714 -25.30 6.49 7.13
N GLY A 715 -25.82 7.64 6.67
CA GLY A 715 -25.15 8.60 5.80
C GLY A 715 -25.45 8.53 4.29
N ARG A 716 -26.15 7.51 3.78
CA ARG A 716 -26.56 7.41 2.35
C ARG A 716 -27.82 6.55 2.18
N GLY A 717 -28.96 7.15 1.82
CA GLY A 717 -30.16 6.44 1.32
C GLY A 717 -30.96 5.59 2.32
N GLY A 718 -32.09 5.07 1.84
CA GLY A 718 -32.82 3.95 2.43
C GLY A 718 -32.33 2.59 1.92
N ALA A 719 -33.04 1.53 2.29
CA ALA A 719 -32.93 0.18 1.72
C ALA A 719 -34.22 -0.62 2.02
N LEU A 720 -34.64 -1.52 1.13
CA LEU A 720 -35.88 -2.30 1.30
C LEU A 720 -35.63 -3.62 2.03
N ARG A 721 -36.42 -3.91 3.07
CA ARG A 721 -36.37 -5.18 3.82
C ARG A 721 -37.34 -6.24 3.28
N PHE A 722 -36.84 -7.46 3.10
CA PHE A 722 -37.55 -8.64 2.63
C PHE A 722 -37.65 -9.67 3.77
N ASP A 723 -38.81 -10.32 3.91
CA ASP A 723 -39.20 -11.07 5.12
C ASP A 723 -38.95 -12.60 5.05
N GLY A 724 -38.56 -13.12 3.89
CA GLY A 724 -38.42 -14.56 3.64
C GLY A 724 -39.75 -15.34 3.60
N ARG A 725 -40.89 -14.65 3.42
CA ARG A 725 -42.24 -15.25 3.48
C ARG A 725 -43.18 -14.79 2.38
N GLY A 726 -43.09 -13.53 1.95
CA GLY A 726 -44.03 -12.98 0.98
C GLY A 726 -43.62 -11.64 0.37
N THR A 727 -42.75 -10.84 1.00
CA THR A 727 -42.29 -9.56 0.45
C THR A 727 -41.48 -9.77 -0.83
N CYS A 728 -41.91 -9.15 -1.94
CA CYS A 728 -41.19 -9.17 -3.20
C CYS A 728 -41.59 -8.02 -4.14
N LEU A 729 -40.70 -7.70 -5.08
CA LEU A 729 -40.92 -6.74 -6.16
C LEU A 729 -40.85 -7.44 -7.52
N ALA A 730 -41.49 -6.85 -8.53
CA ALA A 730 -41.54 -7.40 -9.88
C ALA A 730 -41.60 -6.29 -10.94
N ILE A 731 -40.74 -6.40 -11.95
CA ILE A 731 -40.71 -5.50 -13.11
C ILE A 731 -41.59 -6.13 -14.21
N ASP A 732 -42.91 -5.98 -14.04
CA ASP A 732 -43.91 -6.61 -14.90
C ASP A 732 -44.10 -5.84 -16.23
N GLY A 733 -43.67 -6.42 -17.36
CA GLY A 733 -44.14 -6.06 -18.70
C GLY A 733 -43.63 -4.74 -19.29
N ARG A 734 -43.21 -4.80 -20.57
CA ARG A 734 -42.62 -3.70 -21.36
C ARG A 734 -41.29 -3.13 -20.85
N ALA A 735 -40.38 -4.00 -20.42
CA ALA A 735 -38.95 -3.74 -20.67
C ALA A 735 -38.71 -3.57 -22.19
N PRO A 736 -37.75 -2.73 -22.63
CA PRO A 736 -37.67 -2.29 -24.03
C PRO A 736 -37.29 -3.43 -25.02
N THR A 737 -38.34 -3.98 -25.64
CA THR A 737 -38.35 -5.07 -26.64
C THR A 737 -38.02 -6.46 -26.04
N PRO A 738 -38.70 -7.55 -26.46
CA PRO A 738 -38.28 -8.91 -26.11
C PRO A 738 -36.96 -9.27 -26.81
N VAL A 739 -35.84 -9.02 -26.14
CA VAL A 739 -34.49 -9.36 -26.64
C VAL A 739 -34.19 -10.81 -26.26
N ALA A 740 -34.02 -11.69 -27.25
CA ALA A 740 -33.30 -12.96 -27.04
C ALA A 740 -31.85 -12.59 -26.73
N ALA A 741 -31.45 -12.75 -25.47
CA ALA A 741 -30.24 -12.13 -24.95
C ALA A 741 -29.02 -13.01 -25.21
N ASP A 742 -28.13 -12.58 -26.11
CA ASP A 742 -26.76 -13.12 -26.20
C ASP A 742 -25.85 -12.53 -25.09
N GLN A 743 -26.27 -11.44 -24.45
CA GLN A 743 -25.66 -10.86 -23.26
C GLN A 743 -26.72 -10.35 -22.28
N LEU A 744 -26.46 -10.46 -20.97
CA LEU A 744 -27.33 -9.94 -19.90
C LEU A 744 -26.52 -9.81 -18.60
N ALA A 745 -26.81 -8.81 -17.76
CA ALA A 745 -26.30 -8.78 -16.38
C ALA A 745 -27.33 -8.31 -15.36
N LEU A 746 -27.22 -8.86 -14.15
CA LEU A 746 -28.05 -8.57 -12.98
C LEU A 746 -27.15 -8.19 -11.81
N SER A 747 -27.47 -7.11 -11.09
CA SER A 747 -26.65 -6.52 -10.02
C SER A 747 -27.54 -6.10 -8.85
N VAL A 748 -27.09 -6.34 -7.62
CA VAL A 748 -27.80 -5.93 -6.39
C VAL A 748 -26.84 -5.80 -5.21
N PHE A 749 -27.06 -4.80 -4.36
CA PHE A 749 -26.52 -4.80 -3.00
C PHE A 749 -27.47 -5.53 -2.06
N PHE A 750 -26.94 -6.37 -1.19
CA PHE A 750 -27.75 -7.17 -0.28
C PHE A 750 -27.09 -7.41 1.07
N SER A 751 -27.92 -7.58 2.10
CA SER A 751 -27.51 -8.03 3.43
C SER A 751 -28.50 -9.12 3.87
N THR A 752 -28.00 -10.27 4.37
CA THR A 752 -28.86 -11.42 4.73
C THR A 752 -29.12 -11.48 6.24
N ASP A 753 -30.32 -11.90 6.67
CA ASP A 753 -30.65 -11.97 8.11
C ASP A 753 -29.99 -13.17 8.84
N GLU A 754 -29.57 -14.19 8.09
CA GLU A 754 -29.24 -15.53 8.57
C GLU A 754 -28.01 -16.10 7.84
N SER A 755 -27.05 -16.70 8.54
CA SER A 755 -25.80 -17.23 7.96
C SER A 755 -25.94 -18.59 7.24
N VAL A 756 -27.01 -19.33 7.50
CA VAL A 756 -27.34 -20.58 6.77
C VAL A 756 -28.85 -20.67 6.58
N ILE A 757 -29.30 -20.78 5.32
CA ILE A 757 -30.72 -20.99 4.99
C ILE A 757 -31.03 -22.47 4.81
N ARG A 758 -32.25 -22.88 5.17
CA ARG A 758 -32.80 -24.20 4.77
C ARG A 758 -33.51 -24.03 3.42
N GLY A 759 -33.03 -24.72 2.40
CA GLY A 759 -33.53 -24.56 1.03
C GLY A 759 -32.84 -23.42 0.28
N ARG A 760 -33.63 -22.67 -0.49
CA ARG A 760 -33.21 -21.76 -1.57
C ARG A 760 -33.87 -20.39 -1.42
N GLN A 761 -33.15 -19.34 -1.77
CA GLN A 761 -33.64 -17.96 -1.80
C GLN A 761 -33.18 -17.26 -3.08
N VAL A 762 -34.05 -16.49 -3.71
CA VAL A 762 -33.79 -15.77 -4.97
C VAL A 762 -33.61 -14.28 -4.65
N LEU A 763 -32.43 -13.73 -4.95
CA LEU A 763 -32.16 -12.30 -4.82
C LEU A 763 -32.72 -11.57 -6.05
N LEU A 764 -32.31 -12.04 -7.24
CA LEU A 764 -32.78 -11.57 -8.54
C LEU A 764 -33.06 -12.75 -9.47
N GLU A 765 -34.14 -12.62 -10.26
CA GLU A 765 -34.54 -13.58 -11.29
C GLU A 765 -34.99 -12.82 -12.54
N ALA A 766 -34.40 -13.12 -13.71
CA ALA A 766 -34.85 -12.60 -15.01
C ALA A 766 -35.37 -13.76 -15.86
N ARG A 767 -36.67 -13.75 -16.19
CA ARG A 767 -37.37 -14.84 -16.90
C ARG A 767 -38.18 -14.38 -18.12
N GLY A 768 -38.44 -15.32 -19.02
CA GLY A 768 -39.20 -15.06 -20.25
C GLY A 768 -40.72 -14.96 -20.07
N ASP A 769 -41.31 -15.71 -19.14
CA ASP A 769 -42.75 -15.70 -18.90
C ASP A 769 -43.06 -16.18 -17.46
N PRO A 770 -44.10 -15.69 -16.75
CA PRO A 770 -44.53 -16.24 -15.48
C PRO A 770 -44.61 -17.78 -15.45
N THR A 771 -45.14 -18.44 -16.47
CA THR A 771 -45.23 -19.93 -16.52
C THR A 771 -44.13 -20.56 -17.39
N GLY A 772 -43.09 -19.82 -17.77
CA GLY A 772 -42.03 -20.28 -18.68
C GLY A 772 -40.71 -20.59 -17.96
N GLY A 773 -40.14 -21.78 -18.24
CA GLY A 773 -38.73 -22.08 -17.94
C GLY A 773 -37.78 -21.37 -18.92
N GLY A 774 -36.56 -21.05 -18.46
CA GLY A 774 -35.62 -20.19 -19.17
C GLY A 774 -35.31 -18.91 -18.39
N VAL A 775 -34.33 -19.00 -17.48
CA VAL A 775 -34.15 -17.99 -16.42
C VAL A 775 -32.68 -17.73 -16.08
N LEU A 776 -32.25 -16.45 -16.08
CA LEU A 776 -31.00 -16.03 -15.43
C LEU A 776 -31.27 -15.69 -13.96
N ARG A 777 -30.52 -16.27 -13.02
CA ARG A 777 -30.76 -16.07 -11.57
C ARG A 777 -29.50 -15.74 -10.80
N LEU A 778 -29.64 -14.87 -9.81
CA LEU A 778 -28.75 -14.75 -8.66
C LEU A 778 -29.47 -15.31 -7.43
N ILE A 779 -28.99 -16.44 -6.92
CA ILE A 779 -29.61 -17.15 -5.79
C ILE A 779 -28.65 -17.34 -4.64
N ARG A 780 -29.23 -17.66 -3.48
CA ARG A 780 -28.56 -18.30 -2.36
C ARG A 780 -29.13 -19.69 -2.16
N ALA A 781 -28.27 -20.66 -1.88
CA ALA A 781 -28.65 -22.03 -1.51
C ALA A 781 -27.74 -22.54 -0.39
N GLY A 782 -28.30 -22.81 0.79
CA GLY A 782 -27.53 -23.20 1.98
C GLY A 782 -26.43 -22.19 2.36
N ARG A 783 -25.17 -22.54 2.06
CA ARG A 783 -23.94 -21.74 2.30
C ARG A 783 -23.22 -21.38 0.99
N ARG A 784 -23.97 -21.17 -0.09
CA ARG A 784 -23.45 -20.73 -1.39
C ARG A 784 -24.29 -19.59 -1.97
N LEU A 785 -23.59 -18.68 -2.64
CA LEU A 785 -24.15 -17.78 -3.64
C LEU A 785 -23.97 -18.45 -5.01
N ALA A 786 -24.97 -18.38 -5.89
CA ALA A 786 -24.92 -19.07 -7.16
C ALA A 786 -25.57 -18.28 -8.30
N ALA A 787 -25.00 -18.47 -9.49
CA ALA A 787 -25.54 -18.06 -10.77
C ALA A 787 -26.16 -19.27 -11.48
N GLU A 788 -27.36 -19.11 -11.99
CA GLU A 788 -28.08 -20.13 -12.77
C GLU A 788 -28.57 -19.55 -14.09
N ALA A 789 -28.71 -20.42 -15.09
CA ALA A 789 -29.21 -20.11 -16.42
C ALA A 789 -30.11 -21.26 -16.92
N ASP A 790 -30.78 -21.05 -18.05
CA ASP A 790 -31.65 -22.01 -18.74
C ASP A 790 -32.69 -22.70 -17.83
N ASP A 791 -32.41 -23.94 -17.39
CA ASP A 791 -33.35 -24.81 -16.66
C ASP A 791 -33.31 -24.68 -15.13
N GLY A 792 -32.47 -23.79 -14.59
CA GLY A 792 -32.28 -23.65 -13.14
C GLY A 792 -31.22 -24.59 -12.57
N ARG A 793 -30.33 -25.14 -13.40
CA ARG A 793 -29.06 -25.69 -12.92
C ARG A 793 -28.18 -24.59 -12.33
N THR A 794 -27.67 -24.83 -11.13
CA THR A 794 -26.52 -24.12 -10.58
C THR A 794 -25.29 -24.40 -11.46
N LEU A 795 -24.80 -23.37 -12.15
CA LEU A 795 -23.73 -23.49 -13.14
C LEU A 795 -22.42 -22.89 -12.64
N ALA A 796 -22.47 -21.68 -12.06
CA ALA A 796 -21.36 -21.10 -11.31
C ALA A 796 -21.79 -20.85 -9.85
N SER A 797 -20.98 -21.23 -8.87
CA SER A 797 -21.30 -21.00 -7.46
C SER A 797 -20.06 -20.79 -6.59
N TYR A 798 -20.22 -20.02 -5.52
CA TYR A 798 -19.16 -19.63 -4.60
C TYR A 798 -19.61 -19.84 -3.14
N PRO A 799 -18.74 -20.35 -2.24
CA PRO A 799 -19.05 -20.43 -0.81
C PRO A 799 -19.38 -19.07 -0.21
N PHE A 800 -20.47 -18.99 0.56
CA PHE A 800 -21.02 -17.71 1.03
C PHE A 800 -21.50 -17.86 2.47
N TYR A 801 -20.86 -17.15 3.40
CA TYR A 801 -21.18 -17.19 4.83
C TYR A 801 -21.72 -15.85 5.37
N TYR A 802 -21.70 -14.81 4.53
CA TYR A 802 -21.96 -13.41 4.85
C TYR A 802 -23.42 -13.16 5.32
N ASP A 803 -23.65 -13.09 6.63
CA ASP A 803 -24.86 -12.50 7.20
C ASP A 803 -24.63 -11.09 7.75
N ARG A 804 -25.70 -10.27 7.68
CA ARG A 804 -25.88 -8.92 8.22
C ARG A 804 -24.99 -7.82 7.66
N TYR A 805 -23.85 -8.15 7.04
CA TYR A 805 -23.03 -7.22 6.28
C TYR A 805 -23.55 -7.00 4.86
N TRP A 806 -23.56 -5.74 4.41
CA TRP A 806 -23.79 -5.39 3.01
C TRP A 806 -22.72 -5.98 2.09
N GLN A 807 -23.19 -6.69 1.07
CA GLN A 807 -22.43 -7.20 -0.07
C GLN A 807 -22.91 -6.51 -1.34
N HIS A 808 -22.06 -6.45 -2.35
CA HIS A 808 -22.52 -6.46 -3.74
C HIS A 808 -22.45 -7.87 -4.32
N ALA A 809 -23.42 -8.27 -5.14
CA ALA A 809 -23.21 -9.33 -6.11
C ALA A 809 -23.80 -9.01 -7.49
N ALA A 810 -23.16 -9.57 -8.52
CA ALA A 810 -23.73 -9.62 -9.86
C ALA A 810 -23.57 -10.98 -10.52
N VAL A 811 -24.48 -11.24 -11.46
CA VAL A 811 -24.38 -12.32 -12.44
C VAL A 811 -24.26 -11.68 -13.81
N VAL A 812 -23.26 -12.13 -14.58
CA VAL A 812 -22.98 -11.68 -15.93
C VAL A 812 -23.07 -12.88 -16.87
N PHE A 813 -23.85 -12.74 -17.95
CA PHE A 813 -23.97 -13.72 -19.02
C PHE A 813 -23.43 -13.14 -20.33
N ASP A 814 -22.58 -13.90 -21.02
CA ASP A 814 -21.99 -13.56 -22.31
C ASP A 814 -21.90 -14.80 -23.22
N ARG A 815 -22.87 -14.97 -24.13
CA ARG A 815 -22.81 -15.92 -25.26
C ARG A 815 -22.54 -17.37 -24.89
N GLY A 816 -23.10 -17.82 -23.76
CA GLY A 816 -22.91 -19.18 -23.23
C GLY A 816 -21.86 -19.28 -22.11
N ARG A 817 -21.23 -18.16 -21.74
CA ARG A 817 -20.43 -17.96 -20.52
C ARG A 817 -21.32 -17.37 -19.44
N LEU A 818 -21.16 -17.85 -18.20
CA LEU A 818 -21.84 -17.34 -17.01
C LEU A 818 -20.81 -17.06 -15.93
N GLN A 819 -20.80 -15.83 -15.40
CA GLN A 819 -19.84 -15.35 -14.42
C GLN A 819 -20.56 -14.81 -13.19
N LEU A 820 -20.08 -15.19 -12.00
CA LEU A 820 -20.56 -14.72 -10.71
C LEU A 820 -19.53 -13.78 -10.11
N TYR A 821 -19.97 -12.60 -9.70
CA TYR A 821 -19.17 -11.57 -9.05
C TYR A 821 -19.68 -11.28 -7.64
N LEU A 822 -18.75 -10.98 -6.73
CA LEU A 822 -19.02 -10.63 -5.34
C LEU A 822 -18.07 -9.50 -4.94
N ASN A 823 -18.63 -8.35 -4.54
CA ASN A 823 -17.87 -7.14 -4.21
C ASN A 823 -16.85 -6.75 -5.31
N GLY A 824 -17.27 -6.81 -6.58
CA GLY A 824 -16.47 -6.44 -7.77
C GLY A 824 -15.51 -7.53 -8.28
N TYR A 825 -15.13 -8.50 -7.45
CA TYR A 825 -14.26 -9.61 -7.85
C TYR A 825 -15.05 -10.73 -8.53
N ARG A 826 -14.52 -11.31 -9.62
CA ARG A 826 -15.10 -12.53 -10.22
C ARG A 826 -14.76 -13.73 -9.35
N VAL A 827 -15.78 -14.37 -8.78
CA VAL A 827 -15.63 -15.45 -7.77
C VAL A 827 -16.00 -16.84 -8.29
N ALA A 828 -16.76 -16.93 -9.38
CA ALA A 828 -16.97 -18.19 -10.12
C ALA A 828 -17.29 -17.93 -11.59
N GLU A 829 -17.06 -18.92 -12.44
CA GLU A 829 -17.30 -18.87 -13.89
C GLU A 829 -17.68 -20.25 -14.41
N ALA A 830 -18.53 -20.31 -15.45
CA ALA A 830 -18.94 -21.51 -16.14
C ALA A 830 -19.11 -21.24 -17.64
N GLU A 831 -18.84 -22.27 -18.46
CA GLU A 831 -19.07 -22.28 -19.91
C GLU A 831 -19.98 -23.47 -20.28
N GLY A 832 -20.58 -23.43 -21.47
CA GLY A 832 -21.48 -24.50 -21.95
C GLY A 832 -22.96 -24.25 -21.66
N VAL A 833 -23.32 -23.05 -21.22
CA VAL A 833 -24.71 -22.55 -21.19
C VAL A 833 -25.22 -22.36 -22.62
N SER A 834 -26.53 -22.33 -22.85
CA SER A 834 -27.09 -21.86 -24.13
C SER A 834 -26.43 -20.54 -24.54
N ARG A 835 -26.11 -20.37 -25.85
CA ARG A 835 -25.49 -19.14 -26.36
C ARG A 835 -26.42 -17.92 -26.31
N THR A 836 -27.70 -18.14 -26.08
CA THR A 836 -28.76 -17.12 -26.04
C THR A 836 -29.80 -17.50 -25.00
N LEU A 837 -30.12 -16.59 -24.10
CA LEU A 837 -31.22 -16.75 -23.16
C LEU A 837 -32.56 -16.46 -23.84
N PRO A 838 -33.68 -17.09 -23.42
CA PRO A 838 -35.01 -16.76 -23.89
C PRO A 838 -35.39 -15.28 -23.66
N PRO A 839 -36.30 -14.70 -24.47
CA PRO A 839 -36.60 -13.27 -24.39
C PRO A 839 -37.19 -12.84 -23.04
N ILE A 840 -36.42 -12.10 -22.24
CA ILE A 840 -36.82 -11.67 -20.89
C ILE A 840 -38.05 -10.73 -20.96
N ARG A 841 -39.08 -11.01 -20.14
CA ARG A 841 -40.28 -10.17 -20.00
C ARG A 841 -40.56 -9.72 -18.56
N LEU A 842 -39.90 -10.34 -17.58
CA LEU A 842 -40.16 -10.20 -16.16
C LEU A 842 -38.84 -10.31 -15.37
N VAL A 843 -38.60 -9.34 -14.49
CA VAL A 843 -37.55 -9.42 -13.46
C VAL A 843 -38.20 -9.50 -12.08
N GLY A 844 -38.00 -10.59 -11.37
CA GLY A 844 -38.35 -10.78 -9.97
C GLY A 844 -37.22 -10.34 -9.04
N ILE A 845 -37.59 -9.68 -7.94
CA ILE A 845 -36.68 -9.15 -6.93
C ILE A 845 -37.13 -9.68 -5.57
N GLY A 846 -36.23 -10.41 -4.89
CA GLY A 846 -36.49 -11.05 -3.60
C GLY A 846 -37.41 -12.28 -3.63
N ALA A 847 -37.79 -12.77 -4.81
CA ALA A 847 -38.50 -14.04 -5.01
C ALA A 847 -38.28 -14.58 -6.43
N GLY A 848 -38.40 -15.89 -6.60
CA GLY A 848 -38.53 -16.54 -7.91
C GLY A 848 -39.99 -16.90 -8.20
N TYR A 849 -40.24 -17.41 -9.41
CA TYR A 849 -41.55 -17.95 -9.78
C TYR A 849 -41.46 -19.45 -10.14
N GLY A 850 -42.39 -20.24 -9.63
CA GLY A 850 -42.48 -21.68 -9.86
C GLY A 850 -43.11 -22.04 -11.22
N PRO A 851 -43.41 -23.33 -11.46
CA PRO A 851 -43.89 -23.81 -12.76
C PRO A 851 -45.24 -23.24 -13.20
N SER A 852 -46.15 -22.95 -12.25
CA SER A 852 -47.49 -22.39 -12.50
C SER A 852 -47.54 -20.87 -12.36
N GLY A 853 -46.40 -20.18 -12.20
CA GLY A 853 -46.32 -18.73 -12.03
C GLY A 853 -46.64 -18.23 -10.62
N GLU A 854 -46.77 -19.12 -9.65
CA GLU A 854 -46.76 -18.81 -8.22
C GLU A 854 -45.38 -18.29 -7.78
N ARG A 855 -45.33 -17.50 -6.70
CA ARG A 855 -44.07 -16.96 -6.16
C ARG A 855 -43.50 -17.85 -5.07
N GLU A 856 -42.19 -18.10 -5.13
CA GLU A 856 -41.47 -19.03 -4.27
C GLU A 856 -40.05 -18.54 -3.94
N ASN A 857 -39.35 -19.27 -3.05
CA ASN A 857 -37.95 -19.04 -2.72
C ASN A 857 -37.66 -17.58 -2.27
N PHE A 858 -38.52 -17.04 -1.41
CA PHE A 858 -38.46 -15.65 -0.92
C PHE A 858 -37.16 -15.34 -0.16
N PHE A 859 -36.50 -14.24 -0.51
CA PHE A 859 -35.30 -13.74 0.14
C PHE A 859 -35.59 -13.16 1.53
N LYS A 860 -34.64 -13.31 2.46
CA LYS A 860 -34.73 -12.78 3.82
C LYS A 860 -33.53 -11.92 4.19
N GLY A 861 -33.76 -10.62 4.35
CA GLY A 861 -32.71 -9.64 4.55
C GLY A 861 -33.09 -8.26 4.03
N MET A 862 -32.14 -7.55 3.45
CA MET A 862 -32.34 -6.24 2.81
C MET A 862 -31.72 -6.27 1.41
N LEU A 863 -32.38 -5.62 0.43
CA LEU A 863 -31.84 -5.35 -0.90
C LEU A 863 -31.80 -3.84 -1.14
N ASP A 864 -30.81 -3.41 -1.90
CA ASP A 864 -30.45 -2.03 -2.22
C ASP A 864 -29.85 -2.03 -3.64
N ASP A 865 -29.98 -0.92 -4.37
CA ASP A 865 -29.35 -0.66 -5.66
C ASP A 865 -29.43 -1.80 -6.71
N VAL A 866 -30.66 -2.24 -7.02
CA VAL A 866 -30.94 -3.27 -8.03
C VAL A 866 -30.80 -2.70 -9.43
N ARG A 867 -29.92 -3.27 -10.24
CA ARG A 867 -29.59 -2.82 -11.61
C ARG A 867 -29.62 -3.98 -12.61
N VAL A 868 -30.21 -3.75 -13.79
CA VAL A 868 -30.40 -4.74 -14.86
C VAL A 868 -29.80 -4.21 -16.16
N TYR A 869 -28.96 -4.98 -16.84
CA TYR A 869 -28.21 -4.56 -18.02
C TYR A 869 -28.44 -5.47 -19.24
N ARG A 870 -28.57 -4.87 -20.43
CA ARG A 870 -28.70 -5.52 -21.76
C ARG A 870 -27.39 -6.17 -22.24
N SER A 871 -26.29 -5.93 -21.54
CA SER A 871 -24.93 -6.28 -21.93
C SER A 871 -24.23 -7.08 -20.84
N ALA A 872 -23.11 -7.69 -21.19
CA ALA A 872 -22.21 -8.29 -20.23
C ALA A 872 -21.34 -7.20 -19.60
N LEU A 873 -21.33 -7.10 -18.26
CA LEU A 873 -20.43 -6.17 -17.57
C LEU A 873 -18.99 -6.69 -17.66
N PRO A 874 -18.02 -5.92 -18.17
CA PRO A 874 -16.62 -6.31 -18.15
C PRO A 874 -16.08 -6.37 -16.70
N PRO A 875 -14.99 -7.13 -16.44
CA PRO A 875 -14.32 -7.12 -15.15
C PRO A 875 -13.99 -5.70 -14.68
N GLY A 876 -14.26 -5.39 -13.41
CA GLY A 876 -14.14 -4.05 -12.84
C GLY A 876 -15.46 -3.26 -12.85
N ALA A 877 -16.25 -3.32 -13.93
CA ALA A 877 -17.49 -2.55 -14.12
C ALA A 877 -18.70 -3.06 -13.31
N VAL A 878 -18.46 -3.92 -12.33
CA VAL A 878 -19.45 -4.54 -11.46
C VAL A 878 -19.47 -3.76 -10.14
N PRO A 879 -20.58 -3.07 -9.78
CA PRO A 879 -20.61 -2.11 -8.66
C PRO A 879 -20.02 -2.62 -7.34
N ILE A 880 -19.35 -1.74 -6.59
CA ILE A 880 -18.81 -2.08 -5.25
C ILE A 880 -19.24 -1.11 -4.15
N THR A 881 -19.71 0.08 -4.52
CA THR A 881 -20.40 1.03 -3.65
C THR A 881 -21.82 1.31 -4.17
N PRO A 882 -22.82 1.43 -3.27
CA PRO A 882 -24.07 2.16 -3.52
C PRO A 882 -23.83 3.66 -3.26
#